data_AF-A0A0F9HGP9-F1
#
_entry.id   AF-A0A0F9HGP9-F1
#
_cell.length_a   1.000
_cell.length_b   1.000
_cell.length_c   1.000
_cell.angle_alpha   90.00
_cell.angle_beta   90.00
_cell.angle_gamma   90.00
#
_symmetry.space_group_name_H-M   'P 1'
#
loop_
_entity.id
_entity.type
_entity.pdbx_description
1 polymer ?
#
loop_
_entity_poly.entity_id
_entity_poly.type
_entity_poly.pdbx_seq_one_letter_code
_entity_poly.pdbx_strand_id
1 'polypeptide(L)'
;KKKDKVVFDANFFICMLQIRARNILGNLEIAANELDYEFYISKVVFNEIKAPHTYLDKLRQILNVEEILPNQVEEVKNDLSKYNIRFPAQDPDLSLVYIAKNLINNEDLSTVHLVTDDFKLVKNTSMLYKGRINILSLSSFLLKIQRTTTTSKTRKYFKDIWRRSLNYTLSYMIERSKFYPAEQKITWLIEKAITVTEDSILSQDLELENPDAGMKFEVGASRYLEEITIAEKYISNQDLSKSEEEQVSGIIKFLENLKIAREYVIRAREAIIKSISKEAVKYLKKGNEFLISLLQVGSGQLTKMKDYDIIEQLICSEISKMEFLRSYLLVSLGRINSAIGSLERAALFSTIIHNYKTCLTLNYIKALIYIFHGLYTEAIRQYNFTEELAEIYNDDKLKLKCSIGKAIALYLQGDDRNTAMAIMDEISSMDLDENFLDAVIVFSELGDYFLALGHSQIAANLYNQALEVSIDYKLSFKSEILIEKLKRAYISTVLEGYSADDMVDKLDLLLDKAYIIKDVEKYNDQIKKISSFNMLFYTPFPYITGKKRVIPYSKLPKELKEDYLEVVYFEYISENKEQILFIVSHYELGLLGIKVKTSENVTGVAENYTLKIKPTAKAKIYEPDETLKNDFLIRAIIEITQKDKVKINYSLPSFFKQLNL
;
A
#
# COMPACT_ATOMS: atom_id res chain seq x y z
N LYS A 1 -6.22 44.12 -9.67
CA LYS A 1 -5.82 42.72 -9.36
C LYS A 1 -4.99 42.25 -10.54
N LYS A 2 -3.78 41.71 -10.30
CA LYS A 2 -2.83 41.36 -11.38
C LYS A 2 -2.95 39.87 -11.67
N LYS A 3 -2.88 39.51 -12.95
CA LYS A 3 -3.17 38.17 -13.42
C LYS A 3 -1.96 37.24 -13.36
N ASP A 4 -2.15 36.01 -12.89
CA ASP A 4 -1.12 34.96 -12.98
C ASP A 4 -1.02 34.47 -14.43
N LYS A 5 0.19 34.11 -14.85
CA LYS A 5 0.47 33.76 -16.24
C LYS A 5 0.78 32.27 -16.35
N VAL A 6 0.11 31.55 -17.24
CA VAL A 6 0.25 30.10 -17.40
C VAL A 6 0.65 29.79 -18.83
N VAL A 7 1.81 29.15 -19.01
CA VAL A 7 2.32 28.68 -20.30
C VAL A 7 2.01 27.19 -20.43
N PHE A 8 1.34 26.81 -21.51
CA PHE A 8 0.95 25.42 -21.76
C PHE A 8 1.84 24.71 -22.78
N ASP A 9 2.14 23.46 -22.48
CA ASP A 9 2.59 22.45 -23.43
C ASP A 9 1.37 21.86 -24.21
N ALA A 10 1.59 21.45 -25.46
CA ALA A 10 0.60 20.77 -26.29
C ALA A 10 0.05 19.50 -25.63
N ASN A 11 0.88 18.80 -24.85
CA ASN A 11 0.51 17.58 -24.14
C ASN A 11 -0.72 17.75 -23.25
N PHE A 12 -0.92 18.94 -22.66
CA PHE A 12 -2.11 19.24 -21.86
C PHE A 12 -3.38 19.11 -22.70
N PHE A 13 -3.45 19.77 -23.86
CA PHE A 13 -4.63 19.76 -24.71
C PHE A 13 -4.84 18.42 -25.41
N ILE A 14 -3.76 17.73 -25.77
CA ILE A 14 -3.82 16.36 -26.30
C ILE A 14 -4.46 15.44 -25.27
N CYS A 15 -4.00 15.48 -24.01
CA CYS A 15 -4.59 14.71 -22.92
C CYS A 15 -6.10 15.01 -22.76
N MET A 16 -6.49 16.29 -22.75
CA MET A 16 -7.89 16.70 -22.62
C MET A 16 -8.79 16.17 -23.76
N LEU A 17 -8.27 16.10 -24.99
CA LEU A 17 -8.96 15.55 -26.15
C LEU A 17 -9.12 14.03 -26.03
N GLN A 18 -8.07 13.34 -25.58
CA GLN A 18 -8.04 11.88 -25.45
C GLN A 18 -9.01 11.39 -24.37
N ILE A 19 -9.06 12.09 -23.23
CA ILE A 19 -10.06 11.78 -22.20
C ILE A 19 -11.46 12.23 -22.58
N ARG A 20 -11.66 12.91 -23.71
CA ARG A 20 -12.96 13.48 -24.16
C ARG A 20 -13.55 14.44 -23.12
N ALA A 21 -12.75 15.38 -22.63
CA ALA A 21 -13.17 16.39 -21.66
C ALA A 21 -14.26 17.31 -22.26
N ARG A 22 -15.50 17.19 -21.79
CA ARG A 22 -16.64 17.95 -22.32
C ARG A 22 -16.50 19.44 -22.00
N ASN A 23 -16.53 20.32 -23.00
CA ASN A 23 -16.44 21.78 -22.85
C ASN A 23 -15.24 22.26 -22.00
N ILE A 24 -14.08 21.62 -22.13
CA ILE A 24 -12.87 21.99 -21.37
C ILE A 24 -12.47 23.45 -21.59
N LEU A 25 -12.53 23.92 -22.84
CA LEU A 25 -12.19 25.29 -23.20
C LEU A 25 -13.08 26.33 -22.52
N GLY A 26 -14.41 26.09 -22.49
CA GLY A 26 -15.33 27.01 -21.82
C GLY A 26 -15.16 27.04 -20.30
N ASN A 27 -14.84 25.89 -19.68
CA ASN A 27 -14.58 25.85 -18.24
C ASN A 27 -13.21 26.46 -17.87
N LEU A 28 -12.21 26.33 -18.75
CA LEU A 28 -10.90 26.99 -18.58
C LEU A 28 -11.04 28.51 -18.70
N GLU A 29 -11.86 29.01 -19.61
CA GLU A 29 -12.17 30.44 -19.74
C GLU A 29 -12.90 30.99 -18.50
N ILE A 30 -13.87 30.24 -17.96
CA ILE A 30 -14.54 30.59 -16.70
C ILE A 30 -13.51 30.63 -15.56
N ALA A 31 -12.68 29.59 -15.43
CA ALA A 31 -11.64 29.53 -14.40
C ALA A 31 -10.60 30.64 -14.56
N ALA A 32 -10.24 31.01 -15.79
CA ALA A 32 -9.29 32.08 -16.06
C ALA A 32 -9.83 33.45 -15.62
N ASN A 33 -11.09 33.74 -15.91
CA ASN A 33 -11.73 34.98 -15.48
C ASN A 33 -11.94 35.02 -13.95
N GLU A 34 -12.23 33.87 -13.34
CA GLU A 34 -12.45 33.75 -11.90
C GLU A 34 -11.16 33.87 -11.08
N LEU A 35 -10.07 33.27 -11.57
CA LEU A 35 -8.78 33.18 -10.89
C LEU A 35 -7.79 34.24 -11.36
N ASP A 36 -8.21 35.17 -12.23
CA ASP A 36 -7.34 36.15 -12.85
C ASP A 36 -6.13 35.46 -13.55
N TYR A 37 -6.35 34.46 -14.40
CA TYR A 37 -5.30 33.79 -15.19
C TYR A 37 -5.22 34.31 -16.62
N GLU A 38 -4.01 34.35 -17.17
CA GLU A 38 -3.73 34.51 -18.59
C GLU A 38 -2.98 33.31 -19.13
N PHE A 39 -3.42 32.79 -20.28
CA PHE A 39 -2.90 31.56 -20.84
C PHE A 39 -2.08 31.84 -22.10
N TYR A 40 -0.92 31.20 -22.20
CA TYR A 40 0.06 31.40 -23.28
C TYR A 40 0.50 30.07 -23.87
N ILE A 41 0.82 30.06 -25.16
CA ILE A 41 1.43 28.92 -25.87
C ILE A 41 2.23 29.45 -27.06
N SER A 42 3.30 28.76 -27.47
CA SER A 42 4.00 29.14 -28.70
C SER A 42 3.24 28.66 -29.92
N LYS A 43 3.35 29.41 -31.04
CA LYS A 43 2.76 29.03 -32.33
C LYS A 43 3.24 27.66 -32.81
N VAL A 44 4.49 27.29 -32.54
CA VAL A 44 5.06 25.99 -32.95
C VAL A 44 4.42 24.85 -32.17
N VAL A 45 4.35 24.96 -30.84
CA VAL A 45 3.72 23.95 -29.97
C VAL A 45 2.21 23.89 -30.17
N PHE A 46 1.56 25.04 -30.40
CA PHE A 46 0.13 25.08 -30.74
C PHE A 46 -0.19 24.23 -31.97
N ASN A 47 0.68 24.24 -33.00
CA ASN A 47 0.48 23.48 -34.22
C ASN A 47 0.67 21.96 -34.05
N GLU A 48 1.22 21.50 -32.93
CA GLU A 48 1.36 20.07 -32.60
C GLU A 48 0.03 19.46 -32.10
N ILE A 49 -0.92 20.31 -31.68
CA ILE A 49 -2.23 19.89 -31.18
C ILE A 49 -3.09 19.40 -32.35
N LYS A 50 -3.22 18.08 -32.49
CA LYS A 50 -4.09 17.44 -33.49
C LYS A 50 -5.55 17.46 -33.02
N ALA A 51 -6.29 18.50 -33.38
CA ALA A 51 -7.70 18.68 -33.03
C ALA A 51 -8.55 19.20 -34.21
N PRO A 52 -9.89 19.05 -34.18
CA PRO A 52 -10.77 19.66 -35.19
C PRO A 52 -10.62 21.18 -35.26
N HIS A 53 -10.78 21.77 -36.45
CA HIS A 53 -10.63 23.22 -36.67
C HIS A 53 -11.48 24.07 -35.71
N THR A 54 -12.71 23.65 -35.43
CA THR A 54 -13.61 24.33 -34.48
C THR A 54 -13.07 24.37 -33.04
N TYR A 55 -12.30 23.36 -32.63
CA TYR A 55 -11.62 23.34 -31.33
C TYR A 55 -10.41 24.28 -31.33
N LEU A 56 -9.60 24.26 -32.40
CA LEU A 56 -8.42 25.12 -32.53
C LEU A 56 -8.80 26.60 -32.62
N ASP A 57 -9.87 26.95 -33.32
CA ASP A 57 -10.38 28.33 -33.42
C ASP A 57 -10.84 28.86 -32.05
N LYS A 58 -11.55 28.03 -31.28
CA LYS A 58 -11.93 28.37 -29.90
C LYS A 58 -10.73 28.45 -28.97
N LEU A 59 -9.75 27.56 -29.13
CA LEU A 59 -8.52 27.57 -28.33
C LEU A 59 -7.71 28.85 -28.58
N ARG A 60 -7.64 29.33 -29.83
CA ARG A 60 -7.00 30.62 -30.19
C ARG A 60 -7.67 31.84 -29.56
N GLN A 61 -8.95 31.76 -29.21
CA GLN A 61 -9.64 32.85 -28.53
C GLN A 61 -9.33 32.89 -27.02
N ILE A 62 -8.88 31.77 -26.45
CA ILE A 62 -8.60 31.63 -25.01
C ILE A 62 -7.11 31.74 -24.71
N LEU A 63 -6.24 31.38 -25.66
CA LEU A 63 -4.79 31.42 -25.53
C LEU A 63 -4.17 32.62 -26.26
N ASN A 64 -3.20 33.25 -25.62
CA ASN A 64 -2.25 34.13 -26.30
C ASN A 64 -1.23 33.24 -27.04
N VAL A 65 -1.38 33.14 -28.36
CA VAL A 65 -0.47 32.38 -29.22
C VAL A 65 0.68 33.29 -29.67
N GLU A 66 1.87 33.07 -29.13
CA GLU A 66 3.04 33.89 -29.44
C GLU A 66 3.91 33.26 -30.54
N GLU A 67 4.36 34.09 -31.48
CA GLU A 67 5.29 33.69 -32.53
C GLU A 67 6.72 33.91 -32.05
N ILE A 68 7.45 32.80 -31.84
CA ILE A 68 8.84 32.81 -31.39
C ILE A 68 9.75 32.54 -32.59
N LEU A 69 10.66 33.47 -32.83
CA LEU A 69 11.64 33.40 -33.91
C LEU A 69 12.78 32.44 -33.55
N PRO A 70 13.44 31.79 -34.54
CA PRO A 70 14.52 30.84 -34.29
C PRO A 70 15.69 31.43 -33.47
N ASN A 71 16.03 32.71 -33.67
CA ASN A 71 17.08 33.39 -32.92
C ASN A 71 16.76 33.53 -31.41
N GLN A 72 15.48 33.56 -31.02
CA GLN A 72 15.04 33.60 -29.63
C GLN A 72 15.18 32.23 -28.96
N VAL A 73 14.92 31.14 -29.70
CA VAL A 73 15.19 29.78 -29.23
C VAL A 73 16.70 29.56 -29.08
N GLU A 74 17.51 30.07 -30.00
CA GLU A 74 18.97 30.05 -29.89
C GLU A 74 19.49 30.83 -28.68
N GLU A 75 18.81 31.90 -28.24
CA GLU A 75 19.14 32.58 -26.99
C GLU A 75 19.00 31.65 -25.78
N VAL A 76 17.91 30.88 -25.69
CA VAL A 76 17.70 29.88 -24.63
C VAL A 76 18.75 28.78 -24.71
N LYS A 77 19.11 28.30 -25.91
CA LYS A 77 20.18 27.32 -26.10
C LYS A 77 21.55 27.85 -25.67
N ASN A 78 21.84 29.11 -25.96
CA ASN A 78 23.07 29.79 -25.53
C ASN A 78 23.11 29.98 -24.01
N ASP A 79 21.97 30.21 -23.37
CA ASP A 79 21.89 30.24 -21.91
C ASP A 79 22.10 28.83 -21.33
N LEU A 80 21.53 27.78 -21.94
CA LEU A 80 21.75 26.38 -21.53
C LEU A 80 23.19 25.91 -21.72
N SER A 81 23.88 26.38 -22.76
CA SER A 81 25.26 26.00 -23.05
C SER A 81 26.25 26.56 -22.00
N LYS A 82 25.96 27.74 -21.43
CA LYS A 82 26.72 28.29 -20.28
C LYS A 82 26.66 27.39 -19.04
N TYR A 83 25.62 26.57 -18.90
CA TYR A 83 25.46 25.58 -17.83
C TYR A 83 25.93 24.16 -18.21
N ASN A 84 26.59 23.99 -19.37
CA ASN A 84 27.21 22.74 -19.82
C ASN A 84 26.23 21.55 -19.95
N ILE A 85 25.01 21.81 -20.41
CA ILE A 85 23.93 20.81 -20.48
C ILE A 85 24.09 19.90 -21.71
N ARG A 86 24.20 18.58 -21.47
CA ARG A 86 24.37 17.55 -22.53
C ARG A 86 23.08 17.14 -23.26
N PHE A 87 21.90 17.58 -22.81
CA PHE A 87 20.60 17.17 -23.34
C PHE A 87 19.56 18.31 -23.34
N PRO A 88 19.62 19.26 -24.29
CA PRO A 88 18.58 20.27 -24.45
C PRO A 88 17.24 19.64 -24.88
N ALA A 89 16.13 20.29 -24.52
CA ALA A 89 14.79 19.97 -25.00
C ALA A 89 14.68 20.33 -26.48
N GLN A 90 13.64 19.86 -27.17
CA GLN A 90 13.52 20.16 -28.59
C GLN A 90 13.23 21.65 -28.80
N ASP A 91 13.57 22.17 -29.98
CA ASP A 91 13.38 23.58 -30.32
C ASP A 91 11.93 24.08 -30.10
N PRO A 92 10.88 23.30 -30.41
CA PRO A 92 9.50 23.63 -30.02
C PRO A 92 9.33 23.81 -28.51
N ASP A 93 9.83 22.90 -27.69
CA ASP A 93 9.71 22.97 -26.23
C ASP A 93 10.46 24.18 -25.65
N LEU A 94 11.64 24.48 -26.20
CA LEU A 94 12.47 25.63 -25.79
C LEU A 94 11.78 26.97 -26.09
N SER A 95 10.87 27.01 -27.08
CA SER A 95 10.04 28.20 -27.32
C SER A 95 9.09 28.51 -26.14
N LEU A 96 8.61 27.50 -25.41
CA LEU A 96 7.79 27.69 -24.20
C LEU A 96 8.63 28.26 -23.04
N VAL A 97 9.89 27.83 -22.94
CA VAL A 97 10.85 28.38 -21.96
C VAL A 97 11.11 29.85 -22.23
N TYR A 98 11.24 30.24 -23.50
CA TYR A 98 11.44 31.63 -23.90
C TYR A 98 10.22 32.50 -23.57
N ILE A 99 9.00 32.02 -23.84
CA ILE A 99 7.77 32.71 -23.44
C ILE A 99 7.75 32.89 -21.92
N ALA A 100 7.95 31.81 -21.16
CA ALA A 100 7.97 31.88 -19.71
C ALA A 100 9.04 32.84 -19.18
N LYS A 101 10.23 32.91 -19.81
CA LYS A 101 11.30 33.89 -19.51
C LYS A 101 10.82 35.33 -19.70
N ASN A 102 10.22 35.65 -20.85
CA ASN A 102 9.78 37.01 -21.16
C ASN A 102 8.64 37.49 -20.26
N LEU A 103 7.85 36.55 -19.73
CA LEU A 103 6.76 36.85 -18.82
C LEU A 103 7.23 37.15 -17.39
N ILE A 104 8.51 36.87 -17.06
CA ILE A 104 9.15 37.24 -15.79
C ILE A 104 9.51 38.73 -15.84
N ASN A 105 8.72 39.56 -15.15
CA ASN A 105 9.10 40.95 -14.86
C ASN A 105 9.71 41.04 -13.47
N ASN A 106 10.88 41.67 -13.33
CA ASN A 106 11.56 41.84 -12.04
C ASN A 106 10.84 42.83 -11.09
N GLU A 107 9.81 43.53 -11.55
CA GLU A 107 9.05 44.54 -10.78
C GLU A 107 7.61 44.08 -10.41
N ASP A 108 7.20 42.86 -10.80
CA ASP A 108 5.81 42.38 -10.63
C ASP A 108 5.70 41.16 -9.70
N LEU A 109 4.64 41.13 -8.88
CA LEU A 109 4.24 40.01 -8.01
C LEU A 109 3.47 38.88 -8.75
N SER A 110 3.29 38.97 -10.07
CA SER A 110 2.56 37.96 -10.86
C SER A 110 3.37 36.67 -11.00
N THR A 111 2.77 35.52 -10.70
CA THR A 111 3.48 34.24 -10.80
C THR A 111 3.38 33.67 -12.22
N VAL A 112 4.52 33.16 -12.72
CA VAL A 112 4.58 32.48 -14.03
C VAL A 112 4.57 30.98 -13.80
N HIS A 113 3.61 30.29 -14.40
CA HIS A 113 3.45 28.85 -14.37
C HIS A 113 3.80 28.22 -15.71
N LEU A 114 4.54 27.11 -15.70
CA LEU A 114 4.74 26.26 -16.87
C LEU A 114 4.03 24.93 -16.63
N VAL A 115 3.05 24.59 -17.47
CA VAL A 115 2.26 23.35 -17.37
C VAL A 115 2.79 22.34 -18.38
N THR A 116 3.54 21.36 -17.89
CA THR A 116 4.16 20.32 -18.72
C THR A 116 4.50 19.08 -17.89
N ASP A 117 4.40 17.92 -18.53
CA ASP A 117 4.92 16.65 -18.00
C ASP A 117 6.25 16.25 -18.69
N ASP A 118 6.78 17.07 -19.62
CA ASP A 118 8.02 16.78 -20.35
C ASP A 118 9.26 17.02 -19.47
N PHE A 119 9.97 15.94 -19.17
CA PHE A 119 11.14 15.95 -18.30
C PHE A 119 12.28 16.86 -18.79
N LYS A 120 12.57 16.91 -20.09
CA LYS A 120 13.66 17.75 -20.62
C LYS A 120 13.29 19.22 -20.46
N LEU A 121 12.03 19.56 -20.72
CA LEU A 121 11.52 20.92 -20.56
C LEU A 121 11.52 21.37 -19.09
N VAL A 122 11.06 20.52 -18.17
CA VAL A 122 11.08 20.77 -16.71
C VAL A 122 12.50 21.03 -16.22
N LYS A 123 13.44 20.16 -16.60
CA LYS A 123 14.84 20.22 -16.16
C LYS A 123 15.55 21.46 -16.67
N ASN A 124 15.38 21.79 -17.95
CA ASN A 124 16.00 22.97 -18.56
C ASN A 124 15.46 24.27 -17.94
N THR A 125 14.14 24.34 -17.73
CA THR A 125 13.49 25.52 -17.12
C THR A 125 13.90 25.71 -15.66
N SER A 126 13.89 24.63 -14.87
CA SER A 126 14.28 24.66 -13.45
C SER A 126 15.74 25.10 -13.26
N MET A 127 16.63 24.72 -14.17
CA MET A 127 18.04 25.07 -14.09
C MET A 127 18.31 26.53 -14.46
N LEU A 128 17.65 27.04 -15.51
CA LEU A 128 17.82 28.42 -15.97
C LEU A 128 17.15 29.46 -15.04
N TYR A 129 15.98 29.13 -14.49
CA TYR A 129 15.11 30.10 -13.81
C TYR A 129 14.68 29.64 -12.42
N LYS A 130 15.61 29.02 -11.66
CA LYS A 130 15.40 28.47 -10.31
C LYS A 130 14.42 29.29 -9.46
N GLY A 131 13.21 28.77 -9.26
CA GLY A 131 12.18 29.36 -8.40
C GLY A 131 11.44 30.58 -8.97
N ARG A 132 11.81 31.09 -10.15
CA ARG A 132 11.12 32.21 -10.82
C ARG A 132 9.98 31.76 -11.72
N ILE A 133 10.05 30.52 -12.22
CA ILE A 133 8.98 29.86 -12.97
C ILE A 133 8.51 28.66 -12.14
N ASN A 134 7.22 28.61 -11.84
CA ASN A 134 6.62 27.51 -11.11
C ASN A 134 6.13 26.44 -12.09
N ILE A 135 6.67 25.24 -11.99
CA ILE A 135 6.39 24.16 -12.95
C ILE A 135 5.32 23.25 -12.35
N LEU A 136 4.24 23.03 -13.09
CA LEU A 136 3.12 22.20 -12.70
C LEU A 136 2.96 21.06 -13.70
N SER A 137 2.82 19.84 -13.19
CA SER A 137 2.33 18.73 -14.02
C SER A 137 0.90 19.02 -14.50
N LEU A 138 0.47 18.35 -15.57
CA LEU A 138 -0.88 18.49 -16.12
C LEU A 138 -1.94 18.26 -15.01
N SER A 139 -1.76 17.20 -14.23
CA SER A 139 -2.63 16.87 -13.09
C SER A 139 -2.53 17.90 -11.95
N SER A 140 -1.34 18.40 -11.63
CA SER A 140 -1.18 19.41 -10.57
C SER A 140 -1.87 20.73 -10.92
N PHE A 141 -1.85 21.11 -12.20
CA PHE A 141 -2.53 22.31 -12.67
C PHE A 141 -4.06 22.19 -12.59
N LEU A 142 -4.63 21.05 -13.01
CA LEU A 142 -6.07 20.81 -12.91
C LEU A 142 -6.55 20.77 -11.45
N LEU A 143 -5.75 20.19 -10.55
CA LEU A 143 -6.02 20.18 -9.11
C LEU A 143 -5.94 21.59 -8.52
N LYS A 144 -4.95 22.40 -8.94
CA LYS A 144 -4.84 23.81 -8.52
C LYS A 144 -6.13 24.57 -8.87
N ILE A 145 -6.59 24.49 -10.11
CA ILE A 145 -7.86 25.14 -10.53
C ILE A 145 -9.04 24.61 -9.72
N GLN A 146 -9.14 23.30 -9.54
CA GLN A 146 -10.21 22.68 -8.76
C GLN A 146 -10.29 23.27 -7.35
N ARG A 147 -9.16 23.43 -6.66
CA ARG A 147 -9.11 23.92 -5.28
C ARG A 147 -9.31 25.43 -5.17
N THR A 148 -8.82 26.21 -6.13
CA THR A 148 -8.88 27.69 -6.07
C THR A 148 -10.19 28.27 -6.59
N THR A 149 -10.96 27.53 -7.39
CA THR A 149 -12.27 28.00 -7.86
C THR A 149 -13.28 28.11 -6.72
N THR A 150 -14.00 29.23 -6.68
CA THR A 150 -15.05 29.58 -5.72
C THR A 150 -16.39 28.91 -6.05
N THR A 151 -16.64 28.61 -7.33
CA THR A 151 -17.92 28.02 -7.76
C THR A 151 -17.93 26.48 -7.67
N SER A 152 -18.88 25.93 -6.90
CA SER A 152 -19.05 24.47 -6.69
C SER A 152 -19.16 23.67 -8.00
N LYS A 153 -19.84 24.22 -9.01
CA LYS A 153 -19.98 23.59 -10.33
C LYS A 153 -18.64 23.43 -11.05
N THR A 154 -17.80 24.47 -11.03
CA THR A 154 -16.48 24.52 -11.67
C THR A 154 -15.49 23.63 -10.92
N ARG A 155 -15.54 23.66 -9.58
CA ARG A 155 -14.79 22.75 -8.71
C ARG A 155 -15.11 21.27 -9.00
N LYS A 156 -16.39 20.91 -9.11
CA LYS A 156 -16.81 19.53 -9.44
C LYS A 156 -16.38 19.13 -10.85
N TYR A 157 -16.44 20.06 -11.80
CA TYR A 157 -15.98 19.83 -13.16
C TYR A 157 -14.47 19.55 -13.23
N PHE A 158 -13.64 20.43 -12.67
CA PHE A 158 -12.19 20.25 -12.67
C PHE A 158 -11.74 19.07 -11.80
N LYS A 159 -12.51 18.68 -10.77
CA LYS A 159 -12.31 17.41 -10.05
C LYS A 159 -12.48 16.19 -10.98
N ASP A 160 -13.54 16.16 -11.79
CA ASP A 160 -13.76 15.07 -12.76
C ASP A 160 -12.67 15.03 -13.85
N ILE A 161 -12.31 16.19 -14.39
CA ILE A 161 -11.29 16.29 -15.44
C ILE A 161 -9.90 15.95 -14.92
N TRP A 162 -9.53 16.42 -13.72
CA TRP A 162 -8.29 16.06 -13.04
C TRP A 162 -8.17 14.54 -12.90
N ARG A 163 -9.21 13.89 -12.38
CA ARG A 163 -9.26 12.45 -12.19
C ARG A 163 -9.13 11.68 -13.51
N ARG A 164 -9.87 12.09 -14.55
CA ARG A 164 -9.80 11.45 -15.87
C ARG A 164 -8.45 11.65 -16.56
N SER A 165 -7.86 12.83 -16.41
CA SER A 165 -6.51 13.14 -16.90
C SER A 165 -5.47 12.25 -16.24
N LEU A 166 -5.57 12.08 -14.91
CA LEU A 166 -4.70 11.21 -14.14
C LEU A 166 -4.84 9.74 -14.59
N ASN A 167 -6.07 9.24 -14.68
CA ASN A 167 -6.35 7.88 -15.14
C ASN A 167 -5.87 7.63 -16.57
N TYR A 168 -5.90 8.61 -17.46
CA TYR A 168 -5.40 8.47 -18.82
C TYR A 168 -3.87 8.43 -18.90
N THR A 169 -3.18 9.30 -18.17
CA THR A 169 -1.73 9.25 -18.04
C THR A 169 -1.27 7.91 -17.48
N LEU A 170 -2.04 7.35 -16.54
CA LEU A 170 -1.82 6.01 -15.97
C LEU A 170 -2.16 4.89 -16.97
N SER A 171 -3.28 4.97 -17.69
CA SER A 171 -3.73 3.96 -18.67
C SER A 171 -2.77 3.80 -19.84
N TYR A 172 -2.18 4.90 -20.31
CA TYR A 172 -1.15 4.89 -21.35
C TYR A 172 0.12 4.12 -20.93
N MET A 173 0.41 4.07 -19.63
CA MET A 173 1.56 3.34 -19.06
C MET A 173 1.25 1.86 -18.82
N ILE A 174 -0.04 1.50 -18.77
CA ILE A 174 -0.55 0.17 -18.37
C ILE A 174 -0.81 -0.78 -19.55
N GLU A 175 -0.96 -0.30 -20.79
CA GLU A 175 -1.20 -1.14 -21.99
C GLU A 175 -0.10 -2.22 -22.26
N ARG A 176 0.86 -2.42 -21.34
CA ARG A 176 2.07 -3.24 -21.52
C ARG A 176 2.35 -4.37 -20.52
N SER A 177 1.56 -4.67 -19.48
CA SER A 177 1.92 -5.77 -18.57
C SER A 177 0.70 -6.54 -18.02
N LYS A 178 0.67 -7.86 -18.23
CA LYS A 178 -0.27 -8.80 -17.59
C LYS A 178 0.49 -10.07 -17.22
N PHE A 179 0.22 -10.66 -16.05
CA PHE A 179 0.21 -12.10 -15.68
C PHE A 179 0.62 -12.27 -14.21
N TYR A 180 -0.24 -12.82 -13.32
CA TYR A 180 0.09 -13.78 -12.24
C TYR A 180 -1.18 -14.35 -11.54
N PRO A 181 -1.16 -15.59 -10.99
CA PRO A 181 -2.33 -16.32 -10.48
C PRO A 181 -2.61 -16.17 -8.96
N ALA A 182 -3.88 -16.31 -8.58
CA ALA A 182 -4.47 -15.86 -7.31
C ALA A 182 -4.06 -16.62 -6.02
N GLU A 183 -3.65 -17.88 -6.07
CA GLU A 183 -3.56 -18.74 -4.86
C GLU A 183 -2.41 -18.36 -3.89
N GLN A 184 -1.27 -17.90 -4.42
CA GLN A 184 -0.11 -17.49 -3.60
C GLN A 184 -0.32 -16.11 -2.96
N LYS A 185 -1.13 -15.25 -3.60
CA LYS A 185 -1.50 -13.93 -3.10
C LYS A 185 -2.29 -14.05 -1.79
N ILE A 186 -3.23 -15.01 -1.73
CA ILE A 186 -4.18 -15.19 -0.62
C ILE A 186 -3.53 -15.78 0.65
N THR A 187 -2.52 -16.63 0.48
CA THR A 187 -1.68 -17.10 1.61
C THR A 187 -1.02 -15.92 2.29
N TRP A 188 -0.30 -15.11 1.51
CA TRP A 188 0.37 -13.93 2.01
C TRP A 188 -0.58 -12.91 2.65
N LEU A 189 -1.79 -12.85 2.12
CA LEU A 189 -2.80 -11.93 2.57
C LEU A 189 -3.30 -12.14 3.97
N ILE A 190 -3.48 -13.39 4.33
CA ILE A 190 -3.83 -13.75 5.69
C ILE A 190 -2.64 -13.42 6.59
N GLU A 191 -1.40 -13.71 6.17
CA GLU A 191 -0.20 -13.33 6.93
C GLU A 191 -0.17 -11.82 7.19
N LYS A 192 -0.34 -10.98 6.17
CA LYS A 192 -0.32 -9.52 6.36
C LYS A 192 -1.52 -8.97 7.09
N ALA A 193 -2.72 -9.52 6.88
CA ALA A 193 -3.88 -9.15 7.67
C ALA A 193 -3.64 -9.40 9.17
N ILE A 194 -3.01 -10.52 9.51
CA ILE A 194 -2.65 -10.83 10.89
C ILE A 194 -1.45 -9.98 11.37
N THR A 195 -0.48 -9.69 10.50
CA THR A 195 0.66 -8.81 10.83
C THR A 195 0.16 -7.41 11.15
N VAL A 196 -0.70 -6.85 10.32
CA VAL A 196 -1.14 -5.45 10.43
C VAL A 196 -2.12 -5.29 11.60
N THR A 197 -2.84 -6.35 12.00
CA THR A 197 -3.55 -6.35 13.31
C THR A 197 -2.62 -6.30 14.52
N GLU A 198 -1.31 -6.56 14.37
CA GLU A 198 -0.33 -6.59 15.48
C GLU A 198 0.78 -5.54 15.36
N ASP A 199 1.19 -5.16 14.16
CA ASP A 199 2.47 -4.50 13.84
C ASP A 199 2.27 -3.21 13.01
N SER A 200 1.06 -2.64 13.01
CA SER A 200 0.89 -1.26 12.53
C SER A 200 1.91 -0.40 13.28
N ILE A 201 2.77 0.32 12.55
CA ILE A 201 3.83 1.16 13.12
C ILE A 201 3.23 2.24 14.05
N LEU A 202 1.94 2.54 13.89
CA LEU A 202 1.17 3.40 14.79
C LEU A 202 0.61 2.68 16.02
N SER A 203 0.44 1.36 15.93
CA SER A 203 0.00 0.46 16.98
C SER A 203 1.16 -0.04 17.86
N GLN A 204 2.40 -0.07 17.35
CA GLN A 204 3.62 -0.34 18.15
C GLN A 204 3.86 0.72 19.25
N ASP A 205 3.55 2.00 18.97
CA ASP A 205 3.62 3.06 19.98
C ASP A 205 2.51 2.93 21.05
N LEU A 206 1.37 2.34 20.68
CA LEU A 206 0.27 1.99 21.58
C LEU A 206 0.54 0.69 22.36
N GLU A 207 1.29 -0.27 21.81
CA GLU A 207 1.75 -1.48 22.53
C GLU A 207 2.81 -1.15 23.59
N LEU A 208 3.60 -0.09 23.37
CA LEU A 208 4.49 0.48 24.39
C LEU A 208 3.73 1.14 25.55
N GLU A 209 2.52 1.66 25.30
CA GLU A 209 1.62 2.19 26.33
C GLU A 209 0.65 1.12 26.90
N ASN A 210 0.36 0.04 26.17
CA ASN A 210 -0.55 -1.05 26.53
C ASN A 210 -0.14 -2.39 25.87
N PRO A 211 0.62 -3.27 26.56
CA PRO A 211 1.17 -4.54 26.04
C PRO A 211 0.15 -5.62 25.60
N ASP A 212 -1.14 -5.31 25.60
CA ASP A 212 -2.25 -6.25 25.41
C ASP A 212 -3.00 -6.06 24.08
N ALA A 213 -2.47 -5.31 23.11
CA ALA A 213 -3.20 -4.94 21.90
C ALA A 213 -3.23 -5.98 20.77
N GLY A 214 -2.27 -6.93 20.71
CA GLY A 214 -2.19 -7.95 19.64
C GLY A 214 -3.09 -9.20 19.82
N MET A 215 -3.23 -10.01 18.75
CA MET A 215 -3.89 -11.32 18.81
C MET A 215 -3.02 -12.30 19.61
N LYS A 216 -3.46 -12.66 20.82
CA LYS A 216 -2.81 -13.70 21.63
C LYS A 216 -3.69 -14.94 21.69
N PHE A 217 -3.21 -16.06 21.14
CA PHE A 217 -3.81 -17.38 21.35
C PHE A 217 -3.47 -17.88 22.76
N GLU A 218 -4.01 -17.16 23.74
CA GLU A 218 -3.88 -17.45 25.16
C GLU A 218 -5.26 -17.69 25.76
N VAL A 219 -5.24 -18.19 27.00
CA VAL A 219 -6.45 -18.32 27.81
C VAL A 219 -7.06 -16.93 28.02
N GLY A 220 -8.36 -16.80 27.79
CA GLY A 220 -9.06 -15.53 27.98
C GLY A 220 -9.34 -15.25 29.46
N ALA A 221 -10.38 -14.45 29.72
CA ALA A 221 -10.73 -14.07 31.10
C ALA A 221 -11.08 -15.32 31.94
N SER A 222 -10.26 -15.60 32.96
CA SER A 222 -10.45 -16.74 33.85
C SER A 222 -10.21 -16.37 35.31
N ARG A 223 -11.02 -16.98 36.20
CA ARG A 223 -10.89 -16.88 37.66
C ARG A 223 -9.74 -17.72 38.24
N TYR A 224 -9.09 -18.55 37.42
CA TYR A 224 -8.01 -19.47 37.82
C TYR A 224 -6.69 -19.16 37.08
N LEU A 225 -6.42 -17.87 36.90
CA LEU A 225 -5.30 -17.40 36.08
C LEU A 225 -3.94 -17.86 36.62
N GLU A 226 -3.80 -17.95 37.95
CA GLU A 226 -2.60 -18.42 38.62
C GLU A 226 -2.33 -19.90 38.31
N GLU A 227 -3.34 -20.77 38.46
CA GLU A 227 -3.21 -22.20 38.17
C GLU A 227 -3.01 -22.47 36.68
N ILE A 228 -3.63 -21.67 35.80
CA ILE A 228 -3.39 -21.72 34.35
C ILE A 228 -1.94 -21.36 34.03
N THR A 229 -1.39 -20.32 34.68
CA THR A 229 0.01 -19.92 34.49
C THR A 229 0.96 -21.04 34.94
N ILE A 230 0.67 -21.69 36.07
CA ILE A 230 1.45 -22.84 36.57
C ILE A 230 1.34 -24.03 35.62
N ALA A 231 0.14 -24.33 35.12
CA ALA A 231 -0.07 -25.37 34.12
C ALA A 231 0.72 -25.08 32.83
N GLU A 232 0.77 -23.83 32.37
CA GLU A 232 1.59 -23.42 31.22
C GLU A 232 3.09 -23.59 31.45
N LYS A 233 3.60 -23.23 32.65
CA LYS A 233 4.99 -23.54 33.04
C LYS A 233 5.27 -25.05 32.94
N TYR A 234 4.37 -25.87 33.47
CA TYR A 234 4.50 -27.32 33.45
C TYR A 234 4.54 -27.88 32.03
N ILE A 235 3.59 -27.46 31.17
CA ILE A 235 3.52 -27.91 29.76
C ILE A 235 4.78 -27.48 29.01
N SER A 236 5.35 -26.33 29.36
CA SER A 236 6.60 -25.80 28.77
C SER A 236 7.88 -26.44 29.33
N ASN A 237 7.77 -27.46 30.19
CA ASN A 237 8.87 -28.13 30.88
C ASN A 237 9.75 -27.18 31.73
N GLN A 238 9.14 -26.13 32.28
CA GLN A 238 9.81 -25.32 33.31
C GLN A 238 9.66 -26.00 34.68
N ASP A 239 10.65 -25.79 35.54
CA ASP A 239 10.61 -26.34 36.90
C ASP A 239 9.49 -25.68 37.72
N LEU A 240 8.72 -26.51 38.43
CA LEU A 240 7.71 -26.06 39.39
C LEU A 240 8.23 -26.22 40.82
N SER A 241 7.84 -25.29 41.70
CA SER A 241 7.98 -25.49 43.14
C SER A 241 6.98 -26.53 43.66
N LYS A 242 7.26 -27.14 44.82
CA LYS A 242 6.33 -28.12 45.44
C LYS A 242 4.93 -27.55 45.67
N SER A 243 4.83 -26.26 45.99
CA SER A 243 3.53 -25.59 46.18
C SER A 243 2.77 -25.43 44.86
N GLU A 244 3.47 -25.18 43.75
CA GLU A 244 2.87 -25.09 42.41
C GLU A 244 2.43 -26.48 41.91
N GLU A 245 3.23 -27.53 42.14
CA GLU A 245 2.88 -28.91 41.78
C GLU A 245 1.59 -29.40 42.48
N GLU A 246 1.42 -29.07 43.75
CA GLU A 246 0.21 -29.43 44.50
C GLU A 246 -1.05 -28.81 43.89
N GLN A 247 -0.96 -27.57 43.39
CA GLN A 247 -2.09 -26.83 42.81
C GLN A 247 -2.59 -27.43 41.48
N VAL A 248 -1.71 -28.05 40.69
CA VAL A 248 -2.07 -28.68 39.40
C VAL A 248 -2.09 -30.21 39.44
N SER A 249 -1.82 -30.82 40.60
CA SER A 249 -1.74 -32.28 40.79
C SER A 249 -2.93 -33.06 40.24
N GLY A 250 -4.15 -32.53 40.39
CA GLY A 250 -5.39 -33.14 39.92
C GLY A 250 -5.51 -33.22 38.39
N ILE A 251 -4.74 -32.41 37.66
CA ILE A 251 -4.83 -32.27 36.20
C ILE A 251 -3.54 -32.66 35.46
N ILE A 252 -2.48 -33.09 36.16
CA ILE A 252 -1.17 -33.45 35.56
C ILE A 252 -1.31 -34.38 34.35
N LYS A 253 -2.16 -35.41 34.43
CA LYS A 253 -2.37 -36.34 33.32
C LYS A 253 -2.90 -35.65 32.05
N PHE A 254 -3.73 -34.63 32.19
CA PHE A 254 -4.22 -33.81 31.09
C PHE A 254 -3.13 -32.86 30.57
N LEU A 255 -2.31 -32.29 31.46
CA LEU A 255 -1.18 -31.45 31.07
C LEU A 255 -0.13 -32.25 30.26
N GLU A 256 0.13 -33.50 30.60
CA GLU A 256 1.00 -34.38 29.80
C GLU A 256 0.41 -34.67 28.41
N ASN A 257 -0.89 -34.86 28.30
CA ASN A 257 -1.55 -34.99 26.99
C ASN A 257 -1.47 -33.68 26.20
N LEU A 258 -1.57 -32.52 26.84
CA LEU A 258 -1.37 -31.22 26.19
C LEU A 258 0.06 -31.06 25.63
N LYS A 259 1.10 -31.58 26.31
CA LYS A 259 2.45 -31.64 25.75
C LYS A 259 2.50 -32.44 24.44
N ILE A 260 1.81 -33.59 24.40
CA ILE A 260 1.69 -34.41 23.17
C ILE A 260 0.95 -33.64 22.07
N ALA A 261 -0.09 -32.88 22.42
CA ALA A 261 -0.79 -32.03 21.46
C ALA A 261 0.15 -30.96 20.85
N ARG A 262 0.96 -30.29 21.67
CA ARG A 262 1.94 -29.29 21.21
C ARG A 262 3.00 -29.87 20.26
N GLU A 263 3.37 -31.14 20.44
CA GLU A 263 4.27 -31.84 19.51
C GLU A 263 3.69 -31.91 18.08
N TYR A 264 2.36 -32.00 17.90
CA TYR A 264 1.76 -31.90 16.56
C TYR A 264 1.93 -30.50 15.93
N VAL A 265 1.90 -29.43 16.73
CA VAL A 265 2.18 -28.06 16.26
C VAL A 265 3.62 -27.94 15.83
N ILE A 266 4.56 -28.48 16.62
CA ILE A 266 5.99 -28.50 16.31
C ILE A 266 6.24 -29.23 14.99
N ARG A 267 5.66 -30.43 14.80
CA ARG A 267 5.78 -31.18 13.54
C ARG A 267 5.14 -30.47 12.36
N ALA A 268 4.00 -29.82 12.56
CA ALA A 268 3.39 -29.00 11.54
C ALA A 268 4.33 -27.86 11.12
N ARG A 269 4.97 -27.18 12.09
CA ARG A 269 5.96 -26.13 11.83
C ARG A 269 7.16 -26.65 11.05
N GLU A 270 7.72 -27.79 11.42
CA GLU A 270 8.82 -28.39 10.65
C GLU A 270 8.42 -28.70 9.21
N ALA A 271 7.19 -29.19 9.00
CA ALA A 271 6.65 -29.43 7.68
C ALA A 271 6.45 -28.14 6.87
N ILE A 272 6.03 -27.05 7.52
CA ILE A 272 5.94 -25.71 6.89
C ILE A 272 7.33 -25.21 6.47
N ILE A 273 8.34 -25.31 7.35
CA ILE A 273 9.71 -24.90 7.05
C ILE A 273 10.30 -25.69 5.87
N LYS A 274 9.91 -26.96 5.73
CA LYS A 274 10.29 -27.84 4.60
C LYS A 274 9.40 -27.65 3.36
N SER A 275 8.48 -26.69 3.38
CA SER A 275 7.51 -26.40 2.31
C SER A 275 6.58 -27.57 1.95
N ILE A 276 6.21 -28.39 2.93
CA ILE A 276 5.32 -29.55 2.79
C ILE A 276 3.95 -29.26 3.42
N SER A 277 3.23 -28.25 2.90
CA SER A 277 1.99 -27.72 3.50
C SER A 277 0.88 -28.77 3.67
N LYS A 278 0.80 -29.80 2.82
CA LYS A 278 -0.19 -30.88 2.95
C LYS A 278 0.03 -31.75 4.18
N GLU A 279 1.28 -32.06 4.52
CA GLU A 279 1.61 -32.82 5.75
C GLU A 279 1.42 -31.94 6.99
N ALA A 280 1.75 -30.65 6.91
CA ALA A 280 1.47 -29.69 7.99
C ALA A 280 -0.03 -29.64 8.33
N VAL A 281 -0.92 -29.55 7.33
CA VAL A 281 -2.37 -29.61 7.52
C VAL A 281 -2.82 -30.92 8.19
N LYS A 282 -2.17 -32.04 7.84
CA LYS A 282 -2.48 -33.36 8.41
C LYS A 282 -2.05 -33.47 9.88
N TYR A 283 -0.90 -32.92 10.25
CA TYR A 283 -0.47 -32.87 11.65
C TYR A 283 -1.41 -32.00 12.49
N LEU A 284 -1.77 -30.81 12.01
CA LEU A 284 -2.71 -29.93 12.72
C LEU A 284 -4.09 -30.57 12.86
N LYS A 285 -4.59 -31.23 11.81
CA LYS A 285 -5.86 -31.97 11.89
C LYS A 285 -5.81 -33.08 12.95
N LYS A 286 -4.75 -33.88 13.00
CA LYS A 286 -4.59 -34.95 13.99
C LYS A 286 -4.47 -34.40 15.42
N GLY A 287 -3.68 -33.33 15.60
CA GLY A 287 -3.56 -32.65 16.89
C GLY A 287 -4.91 -32.14 17.38
N ASN A 288 -5.70 -31.55 16.48
CA ASN A 288 -7.04 -31.07 16.85
C ASN A 288 -8.02 -32.21 17.17
N GLU A 289 -8.06 -33.29 16.38
CA GLU A 289 -8.87 -34.48 16.70
C GLU A 289 -8.52 -35.07 18.07
N PHE A 290 -7.23 -35.07 18.42
CA PHE A 290 -6.74 -35.48 19.74
C PHE A 290 -7.22 -34.53 20.85
N LEU A 291 -7.08 -33.21 20.67
CA LEU A 291 -7.52 -32.21 21.65
C LEU A 291 -9.04 -32.23 21.88
N ILE A 292 -9.84 -32.36 20.83
CA ILE A 292 -11.30 -32.50 20.94
C ILE A 292 -11.66 -33.74 21.76
N SER A 293 -10.99 -34.86 21.49
CA SER A 293 -11.19 -36.10 22.27
C SER A 293 -10.77 -35.91 23.73
N LEU A 294 -9.68 -35.20 23.98
CA LEU A 294 -9.19 -34.89 25.32
C LEU A 294 -10.17 -33.99 26.10
N LEU A 295 -10.79 -33.01 25.43
CA LEU A 295 -11.82 -32.14 26.01
C LEU A 295 -13.05 -32.97 26.44
N GLN A 296 -13.51 -33.86 25.56
CA GLN A 296 -14.63 -34.76 25.86
C GLN A 296 -14.33 -35.69 27.05
N VAL A 297 -13.11 -36.25 27.10
CA VAL A 297 -12.66 -37.06 28.23
C VAL A 297 -12.57 -36.22 29.51
N GLY A 298 -12.06 -34.99 29.42
CA GLY A 298 -11.99 -34.04 30.54
C GLY A 298 -13.37 -33.79 31.14
N SER A 299 -14.37 -33.52 30.30
CA SER A 299 -15.77 -33.30 30.69
C SER A 299 -16.38 -34.51 31.41
N GLY A 300 -16.02 -35.73 31.01
CA GLY A 300 -16.52 -36.95 31.65
C GLY A 300 -15.73 -37.41 32.89
N GLN A 301 -14.44 -37.10 32.98
CA GLN A 301 -13.53 -37.64 34.01
C GLN A 301 -13.26 -36.67 35.16
N LEU A 302 -13.23 -35.36 34.92
CA LEU A 302 -12.94 -34.36 35.93
C LEU A 302 -14.20 -34.06 36.74
N THR A 303 -14.18 -34.40 38.02
CA THR A 303 -15.33 -34.22 38.93
C THR A 303 -15.33 -32.86 39.62
N LYS A 304 -14.17 -32.20 39.70
CA LYS A 304 -14.03 -30.86 40.26
C LYS A 304 -14.21 -29.83 39.15
N MET A 305 -15.20 -28.94 39.34
CA MET A 305 -15.47 -27.88 38.37
C MET A 305 -14.25 -26.98 38.12
N LYS A 306 -13.47 -26.67 39.16
CA LYS A 306 -12.21 -25.93 39.04
C LYS A 306 -11.25 -26.59 38.03
N ASP A 307 -11.02 -27.89 38.20
CA ASP A 307 -10.05 -28.64 37.40
C ASP A 307 -10.52 -28.74 35.94
N TYR A 308 -11.83 -28.93 35.74
CA TYR A 308 -12.45 -28.93 34.42
C TYR A 308 -12.33 -27.57 33.73
N ASP A 309 -12.65 -26.47 34.43
CA ASP A 309 -12.56 -25.11 33.88
C ASP A 309 -11.13 -24.80 33.41
N ILE A 310 -10.11 -25.13 34.22
CA ILE A 310 -8.70 -24.92 33.84
C ILE A 310 -8.33 -25.71 32.58
N ILE A 311 -8.72 -26.99 32.53
CA ILE A 311 -8.42 -27.86 31.39
C ILE A 311 -9.20 -27.47 30.13
N GLU A 312 -10.45 -27.07 30.25
CA GLU A 312 -11.25 -26.55 29.14
C GLU A 312 -10.59 -25.31 28.54
N GLN A 313 -10.16 -24.37 29.39
CA GLN A 313 -9.49 -23.14 28.95
C GLN A 313 -8.19 -23.44 28.18
N LEU A 314 -7.33 -24.29 28.72
CA LEU A 314 -6.07 -24.69 28.09
C LEU A 314 -6.30 -25.45 26.76
N ILE A 315 -7.19 -26.45 26.75
CA ILE A 315 -7.46 -27.24 25.56
C ILE A 315 -8.10 -26.38 24.46
N CYS A 316 -9.12 -25.59 24.79
CA CYS A 316 -9.80 -24.75 23.80
C CYS A 316 -8.89 -23.66 23.23
N SER A 317 -7.97 -23.11 24.03
CA SER A 317 -6.92 -22.21 23.54
C SER A 317 -6.03 -22.90 22.48
N GLU A 318 -5.55 -24.11 22.77
CA GLU A 318 -4.73 -24.89 21.83
C GLU A 318 -5.50 -25.31 20.57
N ILE A 319 -6.78 -25.67 20.71
CA ILE A 319 -7.64 -25.96 19.56
C ILE A 319 -7.78 -24.73 18.67
N SER A 320 -8.06 -23.57 19.26
CA SER A 320 -8.21 -22.31 18.52
C SER A 320 -6.95 -22.01 17.70
N LYS A 321 -5.78 -22.12 18.33
CA LYS A 321 -4.47 -21.96 17.70
C LYS A 321 -4.25 -22.94 16.54
N MET A 322 -4.50 -24.24 16.75
CA MET A 322 -4.31 -25.25 15.72
C MET A 322 -5.25 -25.08 14.53
N GLU A 323 -6.52 -24.77 14.77
CA GLU A 323 -7.52 -24.57 13.72
C GLU A 323 -7.28 -23.28 12.93
N PHE A 324 -6.77 -22.24 13.58
CA PHE A 324 -6.31 -21.05 12.88
C PHE A 324 -5.12 -21.34 11.96
N LEU A 325 -4.06 -21.98 12.47
CA LEU A 325 -2.90 -22.39 11.66
C LEU A 325 -3.32 -23.30 10.51
N ARG A 326 -4.30 -24.18 10.75
CA ARG A 326 -4.83 -25.07 9.73
C ARG A 326 -5.61 -24.31 8.68
N SER A 327 -6.46 -23.36 9.07
CA SER A 327 -7.17 -22.48 8.14
C SER A 327 -6.20 -21.75 7.23
N TYR A 328 -5.19 -21.14 7.84
CA TYR A 328 -4.12 -20.43 7.14
C TYR A 328 -3.47 -21.29 6.04
N LEU A 329 -3.06 -22.52 6.38
CA LEU A 329 -2.51 -23.45 5.40
C LEU A 329 -3.54 -23.92 4.36
N LEU A 330 -4.80 -24.08 4.73
CA LEU A 330 -5.85 -24.48 3.79
C LEU A 330 -6.15 -23.39 2.77
N VAL A 331 -6.13 -22.13 3.18
CA VAL A 331 -6.18 -21.00 2.24
C VAL A 331 -4.99 -21.05 1.29
N SER A 332 -3.79 -21.36 1.80
CA SER A 332 -2.62 -21.50 0.93
C SER A 332 -2.67 -22.61 -0.11
N LEU A 333 -3.54 -23.59 0.14
CA LEU A 333 -3.79 -24.71 -0.76
C LEU A 333 -5.02 -24.47 -1.65
N GLY A 334 -5.59 -23.26 -1.67
CA GLY A 334 -6.80 -22.92 -2.41
C GLY A 334 -8.09 -23.59 -1.87
N ARG A 335 -8.06 -24.15 -0.65
CA ARG A 335 -9.18 -24.91 -0.05
C ARG A 335 -10.06 -24.04 0.83
N ILE A 336 -10.70 -23.04 0.21
CA ILE A 336 -11.32 -21.91 0.92
C ILE A 336 -12.45 -22.35 1.85
N ASN A 337 -13.38 -23.18 1.39
CA ASN A 337 -14.48 -23.67 2.26
C ASN A 337 -13.96 -24.44 3.48
N SER A 338 -12.89 -25.22 3.32
CA SER A 338 -12.26 -25.95 4.44
C SER A 338 -11.54 -25.00 5.40
N ALA A 339 -10.93 -23.94 4.86
CA ALA A 339 -10.27 -22.91 5.66
C ALA A 339 -11.30 -22.13 6.49
N ILE A 340 -12.38 -21.65 5.87
CA ILE A 340 -13.49 -20.98 6.54
C ILE A 340 -14.03 -21.83 7.68
N GLY A 341 -14.33 -23.11 7.45
CA GLY A 341 -14.80 -23.98 8.52
C GLY A 341 -13.78 -24.19 9.64
N SER A 342 -12.47 -24.03 9.36
CA SER A 342 -11.43 -24.07 10.40
C SER A 342 -11.35 -22.75 11.18
N LEU A 343 -11.50 -21.60 10.52
CA LEU A 343 -11.62 -20.30 11.18
C LEU A 343 -12.84 -20.20 12.08
N GLU A 344 -13.99 -20.70 11.65
CA GLU A 344 -15.21 -20.72 12.47
C GLU A 344 -15.02 -21.54 13.75
N ARG A 345 -14.34 -22.69 13.66
CA ARG A 345 -13.98 -23.47 14.84
C ARG A 345 -13.03 -22.70 15.74
N ALA A 346 -11.99 -22.07 15.18
CA ALA A 346 -11.06 -21.27 15.97
C ALA A 346 -11.77 -20.11 16.72
N ALA A 347 -12.68 -19.40 16.04
CA ALA A 347 -13.48 -18.34 16.64
C ALA A 347 -14.42 -18.86 17.74
N LEU A 348 -15.06 -20.02 17.51
CA LEU A 348 -15.92 -20.67 18.50
C LEU A 348 -15.14 -21.03 19.77
N PHE A 349 -14.00 -21.71 19.64
CA PHE A 349 -13.20 -22.10 20.80
C PHE A 349 -12.59 -20.89 21.52
N SER A 350 -12.26 -19.81 20.80
CA SER A 350 -11.89 -18.52 21.41
C SER A 350 -13.03 -17.89 22.20
N THR A 351 -14.26 -18.05 21.73
CA THR A 351 -15.47 -17.55 22.43
C THR A 351 -15.74 -18.33 23.72
N ILE A 352 -15.58 -19.66 23.68
CA ILE A 352 -15.74 -20.54 24.85
C ILE A 352 -14.79 -20.12 25.98
N ILE A 353 -13.54 -19.78 25.64
CA ILE A 353 -12.53 -19.35 26.63
C ILE A 353 -12.58 -17.86 26.96
N HIS A 354 -13.62 -17.14 26.51
CA HIS A 354 -13.75 -15.70 26.72
C HIS A 354 -12.54 -14.88 26.24
N ASN A 355 -11.85 -15.36 25.20
CA ASN A 355 -10.81 -14.60 24.49
C ASN A 355 -11.48 -13.82 23.35
N TYR A 356 -12.17 -12.75 23.74
CA TYR A 356 -12.97 -11.94 22.83
C TYR A 356 -12.12 -11.25 21.76
N LYS A 357 -10.90 -10.82 22.08
CA LYS A 357 -9.94 -10.22 21.13
C LYS A 357 -9.62 -11.17 19.97
N THR A 358 -9.26 -12.41 20.29
CA THR A 358 -9.00 -13.44 19.26
C THR A 358 -10.27 -13.78 18.48
N CYS A 359 -11.42 -13.92 19.15
CA CYS A 359 -12.71 -14.17 18.48
C CYS A 359 -13.05 -13.07 17.45
N LEU A 360 -12.98 -11.81 17.86
CA LEU A 360 -13.23 -10.65 17.01
C LEU A 360 -12.29 -10.61 15.81
N THR A 361 -11.00 -10.80 16.05
CA THR A 361 -9.99 -10.76 14.98
C THR A 361 -10.19 -11.90 13.98
N LEU A 362 -10.50 -13.12 14.43
CA LEU A 362 -10.78 -14.25 13.55
C LEU A 362 -12.03 -14.05 12.68
N ASN A 363 -13.08 -13.43 13.24
CA ASN A 363 -14.29 -13.09 12.49
C ASN A 363 -14.05 -11.99 11.45
N TYR A 364 -13.20 -11.02 11.78
CA TYR A 364 -12.76 -10.00 10.83
C TYR A 364 -11.92 -10.59 9.70
N ILE A 365 -10.95 -11.46 10.02
CA ILE A 365 -10.15 -12.19 9.03
C ILE A 365 -11.04 -13.04 8.11
N LYS A 366 -12.10 -13.65 8.65
CA LYS A 366 -13.08 -14.39 7.85
C LYS A 366 -13.79 -13.47 6.84
N ALA A 367 -14.18 -12.25 7.23
CA ALA A 367 -14.79 -11.27 6.33
C ALA A 367 -13.82 -10.86 5.21
N LEU A 368 -12.56 -10.63 5.58
CA LEU A 368 -11.47 -10.35 4.65
C LEU A 368 -11.26 -11.51 3.67
N ILE A 369 -11.23 -12.76 4.12
CA ILE A 369 -11.12 -13.91 3.21
C ILE A 369 -12.28 -13.92 2.21
N TYR A 370 -13.52 -13.65 2.64
CA TYR A 370 -14.64 -13.60 1.69
C TYR A 370 -14.49 -12.47 0.66
N ILE A 371 -14.17 -11.25 1.09
CA ILE A 371 -14.05 -10.11 0.16
C ILE A 371 -12.93 -10.38 -0.86
N PHE A 372 -11.86 -11.07 -0.46
CA PHE A 372 -10.71 -11.37 -1.33
C PHE A 372 -10.95 -12.47 -2.35
N HIS A 373 -11.93 -13.35 -2.11
CA HIS A 373 -12.31 -14.39 -3.06
C HIS A 373 -13.49 -13.96 -3.95
N GLY A 374 -13.85 -12.67 -3.94
CA GLY A 374 -15.01 -12.16 -4.67
C GLY A 374 -16.35 -12.65 -4.10
N LEU A 375 -16.35 -13.21 -2.88
CA LEU A 375 -17.55 -13.70 -2.20
C LEU A 375 -18.22 -12.54 -1.44
N TYR A 376 -18.56 -11.47 -2.16
CA TYR A 376 -18.97 -10.19 -1.57
C TYR A 376 -20.20 -10.30 -0.66
N THR A 377 -21.21 -11.10 -1.05
CA THR A 377 -22.40 -11.33 -0.24
C THR A 377 -22.07 -11.94 1.12
N GLU A 378 -21.16 -12.92 1.14
CA GLU A 378 -20.71 -13.56 2.39
C GLU A 378 -19.80 -12.62 3.20
N ALA A 379 -18.99 -11.81 2.53
CA ALA A 379 -18.20 -10.76 3.18
C ALA A 379 -19.08 -9.75 3.90
N ILE A 380 -20.14 -9.25 3.25
CA ILE A 380 -21.08 -8.29 3.84
C ILE A 380 -21.78 -8.89 5.06
N ARG A 381 -22.27 -10.13 4.96
CA ARG A 381 -22.88 -10.85 6.10
C ARG A 381 -21.90 -10.99 7.25
N GLN A 382 -20.65 -11.36 6.94
CA GLN A 382 -19.63 -11.55 7.96
C GLN A 382 -19.19 -10.21 8.59
N TYR A 383 -19.12 -9.11 7.82
CA TYR A 383 -18.88 -7.78 8.39
C TYR A 383 -20.00 -7.35 9.32
N ASN A 384 -21.28 -7.54 8.95
CA ASN A 384 -22.40 -7.25 9.84
C ASN A 384 -22.32 -8.04 11.15
N PHE A 385 -22.03 -9.34 11.07
CA PHE A 385 -21.89 -10.18 12.25
C PHE A 385 -20.71 -9.75 13.14
N THR A 386 -19.59 -9.39 12.52
CA THR A 386 -18.40 -8.93 13.26
C THR A 386 -18.64 -7.55 13.88
N GLU A 387 -19.39 -6.68 13.22
CA GLU A 387 -19.82 -5.37 13.72
C GLU A 387 -20.72 -5.51 14.96
N GLU A 388 -21.68 -6.44 14.93
CA GLU A 388 -22.54 -6.78 16.08
C GLU A 388 -21.71 -7.31 17.27
N LEU A 389 -20.75 -8.19 17.01
CA LEU A 389 -19.85 -8.68 18.06
C LEU A 389 -18.98 -7.55 18.62
N ALA A 390 -18.45 -6.67 17.76
CA ALA A 390 -17.62 -5.54 18.18
C ALA A 390 -18.41 -4.59 19.08
N GLU A 391 -19.69 -4.34 18.77
CA GLU A 391 -20.60 -3.55 19.61
C GLU A 391 -20.82 -4.22 20.99
N ILE A 392 -21.07 -5.53 21.03
CA ILE A 392 -21.24 -6.27 22.30
C ILE A 392 -20.00 -6.18 23.19
N TYR A 393 -18.80 -6.22 22.59
CA TYR A 393 -17.53 -6.17 23.33
C TYR A 393 -16.94 -4.75 23.47
N ASN A 394 -17.66 -3.72 23.04
CA ASN A 394 -17.25 -2.31 23.06
C ASN A 394 -15.91 -2.03 22.33
N ASP A 395 -15.73 -2.61 21.14
CA ASP A 395 -14.59 -2.35 20.25
C ASP A 395 -14.99 -1.43 19.09
N ASP A 396 -15.04 -0.12 19.37
CA ASP A 396 -15.44 0.90 18.39
C ASP A 396 -14.50 0.96 17.18
N LYS A 397 -13.21 0.62 17.35
CA LYS A 397 -12.23 0.59 16.25
C LYS A 397 -12.57 -0.52 15.27
N LEU A 398 -12.88 -1.71 15.77
CA LEU A 398 -13.29 -2.82 14.93
C LEU A 398 -14.65 -2.58 14.28
N LYS A 399 -15.58 -1.94 15.00
CA LYS A 399 -16.86 -1.49 14.43
C LYS A 399 -16.62 -0.63 13.19
N LEU A 400 -15.79 0.41 13.31
CA LEU A 400 -15.42 1.28 12.18
C LEU A 400 -14.74 0.50 11.03
N LYS A 401 -13.82 -0.43 11.34
CA LYS A 401 -13.20 -1.31 10.33
C LYS A 401 -14.24 -2.14 9.57
N CYS A 402 -15.23 -2.68 10.28
CA CYS A 402 -16.31 -3.47 9.70
C CYS A 402 -17.22 -2.60 8.81
N SER A 403 -17.58 -1.39 9.25
CA SER A 403 -18.40 -0.48 8.44
C SER A 403 -17.69 -0.08 7.14
N ILE A 404 -16.39 0.24 7.18
CA ILE A 404 -15.59 0.54 5.99
C ILE A 404 -15.48 -0.69 5.08
N GLY A 405 -15.14 -1.86 5.64
CA GLY A 405 -15.01 -3.11 4.89
C GLY A 405 -16.33 -3.53 4.21
N LYS A 406 -17.46 -3.35 4.90
CA LYS A 406 -18.81 -3.56 4.39
C LYS A 406 -19.15 -2.62 3.25
N ALA A 407 -18.86 -1.32 3.39
CA ALA A 407 -19.08 -0.35 2.32
C ALA A 407 -18.27 -0.70 1.08
N ILE A 408 -16.99 -1.09 1.24
CA ILE A 408 -16.15 -1.55 0.12
C ILE A 408 -16.76 -2.82 -0.51
N ALA A 409 -17.19 -3.80 0.29
CA ALA A 409 -17.79 -5.03 -0.21
C ALA A 409 -19.10 -4.80 -0.99
N LEU A 410 -20.00 -3.96 -0.46
CA LEU A 410 -21.24 -3.53 -1.14
C LEU A 410 -20.93 -2.83 -2.47
N TYR A 411 -19.89 -2.01 -2.47
CA TYR A 411 -19.49 -1.27 -3.65
C TYR A 411 -18.89 -2.17 -4.74
N LEU A 412 -18.04 -3.12 -4.34
CA LEU A 412 -17.44 -4.14 -5.22
C LEU A 412 -18.49 -5.10 -5.76
N GLN A 413 -19.49 -5.47 -4.96
CA GLN A 413 -20.63 -6.26 -5.41
C GLN A 413 -21.40 -5.55 -6.54
N GLY A 414 -21.52 -4.21 -6.47
CA GLY A 414 -22.11 -3.39 -7.51
C GLY A 414 -23.64 -3.26 -7.47
N ASP A 415 -24.33 -4.11 -6.71
CA ASP A 415 -25.79 -4.15 -6.60
C ASP A 415 -26.37 -3.01 -5.75
N ASP A 416 -25.63 -2.54 -4.73
CA ASP A 416 -26.13 -1.53 -3.78
C ASP A 416 -25.08 -0.46 -3.45
N ARG A 417 -24.70 0.31 -4.47
CA ARG A 417 -23.77 1.43 -4.33
C ARG A 417 -24.32 2.57 -3.47
N ASN A 418 -25.64 2.75 -3.40
CA ASN A 418 -26.24 3.83 -2.63
C ASN A 418 -26.06 3.60 -1.13
N THR A 419 -26.28 2.38 -0.66
CA THR A 419 -26.03 2.02 0.75
C THR A 419 -24.55 2.12 1.09
N ALA A 420 -23.65 1.67 0.20
CA ALA A 420 -22.21 1.86 0.40
C ALA A 420 -21.85 3.34 0.60
N MET A 421 -22.41 4.22 -0.25
CA MET A 421 -22.17 5.66 -0.16
C MET A 421 -22.77 6.29 1.10
N ALA A 422 -23.92 5.80 1.57
CA ALA A 422 -24.54 6.26 2.81
C ALA A 422 -23.71 5.89 4.05
N ILE A 423 -23.15 4.66 4.10
CA ILE A 423 -22.26 4.23 5.19
C ILE A 423 -21.02 5.14 5.24
N MET A 424 -20.43 5.49 4.09
CA MET A 424 -19.29 6.40 4.06
C MET A 424 -19.65 7.84 4.46
N ASP A 425 -20.85 8.32 4.09
CA ASP A 425 -21.34 9.62 4.56
C ASP A 425 -21.51 9.62 6.09
N GLU A 426 -22.02 8.54 6.67
CA GLU A 426 -22.15 8.39 8.13
C GLU A 426 -20.79 8.41 8.82
N ILE A 427 -19.80 7.66 8.31
CA ILE A 427 -18.42 7.68 8.82
C ILE A 427 -17.83 9.10 8.77
N SER A 428 -18.08 9.84 7.69
CA SER A 428 -17.60 11.22 7.54
C SER A 428 -18.20 12.22 8.53
N SER A 429 -19.38 11.88 9.07
CA SER A 429 -20.12 12.69 10.04
C SER A 429 -19.79 12.34 11.48
N MET A 430 -18.99 11.30 11.74
CA MET A 430 -18.50 10.97 13.06
C MET A 430 -17.63 12.12 13.59
N ASP A 431 -17.74 12.40 14.89
CA ASP A 431 -16.91 13.42 15.54
C ASP A 431 -15.47 12.92 15.64
N LEU A 432 -14.66 13.28 14.64
CA LEU A 432 -13.26 12.92 14.55
C LEU A 432 -12.40 13.74 15.52
N ASP A 433 -12.92 14.78 16.17
CA ASP A 433 -12.12 15.54 17.13
C ASP A 433 -11.74 14.68 18.37
N GLU A 434 -12.54 13.66 18.71
CA GLU A 434 -12.23 12.69 19.78
C GLU A 434 -11.54 11.41 19.26
N ASN A 435 -11.79 11.02 17.99
CA ASN A 435 -11.39 9.71 17.44
C ASN A 435 -10.43 9.77 16.24
N PHE A 436 -9.82 10.92 15.93
CA PHE A 436 -8.94 11.09 14.77
C PHE A 436 -7.77 10.12 14.74
N LEU A 437 -7.20 9.80 15.90
CA LEU A 437 -6.07 8.87 15.99
C LEU A 437 -6.49 7.47 15.53
N ASP A 438 -7.67 7.05 15.93
CA ASP A 438 -8.24 5.75 15.59
C ASP A 438 -8.66 5.70 14.13
N ALA A 439 -9.21 6.78 13.58
CA ALA A 439 -9.47 6.88 12.14
C ALA A 439 -8.18 6.76 11.30
N VAL A 440 -7.10 7.45 11.68
CA VAL A 440 -5.79 7.34 11.01
C VAL A 440 -5.27 5.90 11.05
N ILE A 441 -5.38 5.24 12.21
CA ILE A 441 -4.95 3.84 12.38
C ILE A 441 -5.79 2.93 11.50
N VAL A 442 -7.12 3.04 11.55
CA VAL A 442 -8.05 2.19 10.79
C VAL A 442 -7.83 2.34 9.29
N PHE A 443 -7.75 3.57 8.77
CA PHE A 443 -7.49 3.79 7.35
C PHE A 443 -6.09 3.30 6.93
N SER A 444 -5.06 3.51 7.77
CA SER A 444 -3.73 2.98 7.49
C SER A 444 -3.72 1.45 7.46
N GLU A 445 -4.33 0.79 8.44
CA GLU A 445 -4.33 -0.67 8.56
C GLU A 445 -5.14 -1.32 7.43
N LEU A 446 -6.31 -0.77 7.11
CA LEU A 446 -7.06 -1.18 5.92
C LEU A 446 -6.21 -0.97 4.66
N GLY A 447 -5.50 0.15 4.55
CA GLY A 447 -4.56 0.41 3.47
C GLY A 447 -3.48 -0.66 3.37
N ASP A 448 -2.91 -1.09 4.50
CA ASP A 448 -1.92 -2.16 4.54
C ASP A 448 -2.52 -3.51 4.13
N TYR A 449 -3.77 -3.81 4.52
CA TYR A 449 -4.48 -4.99 4.06
C TYR A 449 -4.68 -4.94 2.53
N PHE A 450 -5.19 -3.83 1.98
CA PHE A 450 -5.41 -3.66 0.54
C PHE A 450 -4.13 -3.58 -0.29
N LEU A 451 -3.05 -3.04 0.26
CA LEU A 451 -1.76 -3.10 -0.41
C LEU A 451 -1.26 -4.54 -0.41
N ALA A 452 -1.47 -5.24 0.70
CA ALA A 452 -1.20 -6.65 0.75
C ALA A 452 -2.11 -7.48 -0.17
N LEU A 453 -3.20 -6.91 -0.65
CA LEU A 453 -4.07 -7.57 -1.63
C LEU A 453 -3.59 -7.42 -3.05
N GLY A 454 -2.52 -6.67 -3.27
CA GLY A 454 -2.26 -6.02 -4.55
C GLY A 454 -3.55 -5.41 -5.12
N HIS A 455 -4.38 -4.88 -4.22
CA HIS A 455 -5.39 -3.86 -4.51
C HIS A 455 -4.74 -2.52 -4.15
N SER A 456 -3.56 -2.32 -4.71
CA SER A 456 -2.67 -1.19 -4.44
C SER A 456 -3.37 0.16 -4.66
N GLN A 457 -4.37 0.22 -5.55
CA GLN A 457 -5.21 1.42 -5.75
C GLN A 457 -6.12 1.70 -4.53
N ILE A 458 -6.82 0.68 -4.02
CA ILE A 458 -7.68 0.83 -2.83
C ILE A 458 -6.82 1.23 -1.63
N ALA A 459 -5.63 0.62 -1.53
CA ALA A 459 -4.66 0.96 -0.51
C ALA A 459 -4.21 2.41 -0.58
N ALA A 460 -3.86 2.90 -1.77
CA ALA A 460 -3.46 4.29 -1.97
C ALA A 460 -4.54 5.27 -1.52
N ASN A 461 -5.81 4.99 -1.83
CA ASN A 461 -6.91 5.83 -1.37
C ASN A 461 -7.06 5.82 0.16
N LEU A 462 -6.96 4.66 0.80
CA LEU A 462 -7.05 4.52 2.24
C LEU A 462 -5.87 5.22 2.96
N TYR A 463 -4.65 5.08 2.45
CA TYR A 463 -3.50 5.84 2.97
C TYR A 463 -3.67 7.34 2.77
N ASN A 464 -4.28 7.77 1.66
CA ASN A 464 -4.56 9.18 1.44
C ASN A 464 -5.58 9.72 2.46
N GLN A 465 -6.64 8.97 2.76
CA GLN A 465 -7.59 9.33 3.82
C GLN A 465 -6.90 9.43 5.19
N ALA A 466 -6.03 8.47 5.53
CA ALA A 466 -5.23 8.54 6.77
C ALA A 466 -4.28 9.76 6.80
N LEU A 467 -3.69 10.12 5.66
CA LEU A 467 -2.78 11.26 5.52
C LEU A 467 -3.53 12.59 5.69
N GLU A 468 -4.71 12.72 5.09
CA GLU A 468 -5.56 13.91 5.21
C GLU A 468 -5.95 14.17 6.66
N VAL A 469 -6.40 13.14 7.39
CA VAL A 469 -6.68 13.25 8.83
C VAL A 469 -5.40 13.60 9.61
N SER A 470 -4.27 12.94 9.33
CA SER A 470 -3.01 13.19 10.05
C SER A 470 -2.51 14.63 9.92
N ILE A 471 -2.70 15.26 8.76
CA ILE A 471 -2.23 16.63 8.51
C ILE A 471 -3.06 17.64 9.28
N ASP A 472 -4.39 17.49 9.27
CA ASP A 472 -5.32 18.40 9.96
C ASP A 472 -5.09 18.39 11.47
N TYR A 473 -4.83 17.22 12.06
CA TYR A 473 -4.53 17.07 13.48
C TYR A 473 -3.03 17.20 13.81
N LYS A 474 -2.22 17.70 12.87
CA LYS A 474 -0.80 18.06 13.05
C LYS A 474 0.11 16.89 13.48
N LEU A 475 -0.23 15.66 13.10
CA LEU A 475 0.55 14.45 13.34
C LEU A 475 1.71 14.33 12.32
N SER A 476 2.71 15.20 12.48
CA SER A 476 3.82 15.38 11.52
C SER A 476 4.61 14.09 11.22
N PHE A 477 5.00 13.34 12.25
CA PHE A 477 5.72 12.07 12.09
C PHE A 477 4.88 11.00 11.37
N LYS A 478 3.59 10.88 11.72
CA LYS A 478 2.66 9.95 11.06
C LYS A 478 2.45 10.28 9.58
N SER A 479 2.46 11.56 9.24
CA SER A 479 2.34 12.02 7.86
C SER A 479 3.50 11.54 6.99
N GLU A 480 4.73 11.48 7.50
CA GLU A 480 5.89 11.03 6.72
C GLU A 480 5.82 9.53 6.40
N ILE A 481 5.45 8.70 7.37
CA ILE A 481 5.26 7.25 7.19
C ILE A 481 4.13 6.99 6.19
N LEU A 482 3.00 7.71 6.31
CA LEU A 482 1.86 7.55 5.40
C LEU A 482 2.20 7.96 3.97
N ILE A 483 3.04 8.98 3.78
CA ILE A 483 3.56 9.35 2.46
C ILE A 483 4.39 8.22 1.85
N GLU A 484 5.19 7.51 2.64
CA GLU A 484 5.96 6.36 2.14
C GLU A 484 5.06 5.20 1.73
N LYS A 485 4.09 4.84 2.58
CA LYS A 485 3.09 3.80 2.27
C LYS A 485 2.28 4.16 1.02
N LEU A 486 1.86 5.42 0.91
CA LEU A 486 1.12 5.95 -0.23
C LEU A 486 1.96 5.90 -1.51
N LYS A 487 3.23 6.32 -1.46
CA LYS A 487 4.18 6.21 -2.59
C LYS A 487 4.32 4.77 -3.06
N ARG A 488 4.52 3.85 -2.11
CA ARG A 488 4.68 2.43 -2.39
C ARG A 488 3.43 1.86 -3.07
N ALA A 489 2.26 2.14 -2.51
CA ALA A 489 0.99 1.71 -3.11
C ALA A 489 0.82 2.24 -4.52
N TYR A 490 1.11 3.52 -4.76
CA TYR A 490 1.05 4.08 -6.11
C TYR A 490 2.01 3.42 -7.09
N ILE A 491 3.25 3.16 -6.68
CA ILE A 491 4.24 2.46 -7.50
C ILE A 491 3.74 1.05 -7.83
N SER A 492 3.26 0.30 -6.83
CA SER A 492 2.70 -1.04 -7.02
C SER A 492 1.52 -1.05 -7.99
N THR A 493 0.61 -0.07 -7.87
CA THR A 493 -0.51 0.10 -8.82
C THR A 493 -0.04 0.33 -10.25
N VAL A 494 1.05 1.07 -10.43
CA VAL A 494 1.65 1.33 -11.74
C VAL A 494 2.33 0.06 -12.30
N LEU A 495 3.00 -0.74 -11.45
CA LEU A 495 3.77 -1.92 -11.87
C LEU A 495 2.92 -3.18 -12.09
N GLU A 496 1.85 -3.39 -11.32
CA GLU A 496 0.96 -4.57 -11.45
C GLU A 496 0.15 -4.57 -12.75
N GLY A 497 0.04 -3.40 -13.42
CA GLY A 497 -0.86 -3.19 -14.56
C GLY A 497 -2.32 -3.20 -14.09
N TYR A 498 -3.13 -2.18 -14.40
CA TYR A 498 -4.56 -2.26 -14.09
C TYR A 498 -5.15 -3.51 -14.76
N SER A 499 -5.76 -4.38 -13.95
CA SER A 499 -6.93 -5.09 -14.44
C SER A 499 -7.99 -4.04 -14.71
N ALA A 500 -8.19 -3.67 -15.97
CA ALA A 500 -9.28 -2.84 -16.45
C ALA A 500 -10.62 -3.58 -16.27
N ASP A 501 -10.98 -3.90 -15.03
CA ASP A 501 -12.36 -4.15 -14.66
C ASP A 501 -12.96 -2.80 -14.24
N ASP A 502 -14.07 -2.44 -14.90
CA ASP A 502 -14.96 -1.29 -14.64
C ASP A 502 -15.39 -1.11 -13.15
N MET A 503 -14.98 -2.02 -12.27
CA MET A 503 -15.28 -2.06 -10.84
C MET A 503 -14.43 -1.13 -9.98
N VAL A 504 -13.15 -0.87 -10.33
CA VAL A 504 -12.22 -0.13 -9.45
C VAL A 504 -12.22 1.38 -9.72
N ASP A 505 -12.44 1.81 -10.97
CA ASP A 505 -12.55 3.23 -11.40
C ASP A 505 -13.66 4.03 -10.69
N LYS A 506 -14.53 3.34 -9.95
CA LYS A 506 -15.63 3.96 -9.21
C LYS A 506 -15.39 3.95 -7.70
N LEU A 507 -14.50 3.12 -7.13
CA LEU A 507 -14.34 2.97 -5.68
C LEU A 507 -13.71 4.21 -5.02
N ASP A 508 -12.98 5.00 -5.80
CA ASP A 508 -12.43 6.29 -5.38
C ASP A 508 -13.54 7.29 -4.97
N LEU A 509 -14.73 7.22 -5.58
CA LEU A 509 -15.90 8.06 -5.20
C LEU A 509 -16.44 7.73 -3.82
N LEU A 510 -16.25 6.49 -3.38
CA LEU A 510 -16.72 5.98 -2.10
C LEU A 510 -15.79 6.45 -0.97
N LEU A 511 -14.48 6.27 -1.14
CA LEU A 511 -13.48 6.59 -0.12
C LEU A 511 -13.25 8.11 0.02
N ASP A 512 -13.40 8.88 -1.06
CA ASP A 512 -13.34 10.36 -1.05
C ASP A 512 -14.41 11.03 -0.17
N LYS A 513 -15.42 10.28 0.27
CA LYS A 513 -16.43 10.79 1.20
C LYS A 513 -16.03 10.63 2.66
N ALA A 514 -15.09 9.75 2.98
CA ALA A 514 -14.81 9.36 4.35
C ALA A 514 -14.21 10.51 5.19
N TYR A 515 -13.38 11.37 4.59
CA TYR A 515 -12.85 12.55 5.26
C TYR A 515 -12.63 13.71 4.28
N ILE A 516 -12.75 14.95 4.77
CA ILE A 516 -12.52 16.18 4.00
C ILE A 516 -11.44 17.00 4.70
N ILE A 517 -10.27 17.12 4.04
CA ILE A 517 -9.15 17.88 4.58
C ILE A 517 -9.45 19.38 4.81
N LYS A 518 -8.99 19.90 5.95
CA LYS A 518 -9.12 21.30 6.39
C LYS A 518 -7.87 22.13 6.03
N ASP A 519 -6.65 21.62 6.22
CA ASP A 519 -5.36 22.27 5.95
C ASP A 519 -4.75 21.84 4.61
N VAL A 520 -5.27 22.44 3.54
CA VAL A 520 -4.95 22.14 2.15
C VAL A 520 -3.50 22.52 1.77
N GLU A 521 -2.97 23.61 2.32
CA GLU A 521 -1.62 24.10 1.98
C GLU A 521 -0.54 23.14 2.48
N LYS A 522 -0.66 22.71 3.74
CA LYS A 522 0.28 21.78 4.35
C LYS A 522 0.24 20.40 3.70
N TYR A 523 -0.94 19.95 3.26
CA TYR A 523 -1.07 18.73 2.45
C TYR A 523 -0.39 18.85 1.09
N ASN A 524 -0.58 19.96 0.39
CA ASN A 524 0.10 20.18 -0.89
C ASN A 524 1.63 20.15 -0.71
N ASP A 525 2.16 20.68 0.39
CA ASP A 525 3.60 20.61 0.70
C ASP A 525 4.09 19.19 1.00
N GLN A 526 3.30 18.37 1.68
CA GLN A 526 3.62 16.96 1.90
C GLN A 526 3.54 16.14 0.60
N ILE A 527 2.54 16.37 -0.24
CA ILE A 527 2.40 15.72 -1.56
C ILE A 527 3.51 16.16 -2.54
N LYS A 528 4.05 17.38 -2.43
CA LYS A 528 5.24 17.77 -3.21
C LYS A 528 6.44 16.84 -2.96
N LYS A 529 6.55 16.21 -1.78
CA LYS A 529 7.57 15.16 -1.49
C LYS A 529 7.37 13.88 -2.31
N ILE A 530 6.17 13.65 -2.87
CA ILE A 530 5.86 12.58 -3.83
C ILE A 530 6.31 12.99 -5.23
N SER A 531 6.04 14.24 -5.62
CA SER A 531 6.52 14.80 -6.90
C SER A 531 8.06 14.79 -7.00
N SER A 532 8.79 15.06 -5.91
CA SER A 532 10.25 14.96 -5.88
C SER A 532 10.78 13.53 -6.04
N PHE A 533 10.03 12.51 -5.62
CA PHE A 533 10.37 11.11 -5.87
C PHE A 533 10.21 10.75 -7.36
N ASN A 534 9.15 11.24 -8.01
CA ASN A 534 8.96 11.05 -9.45
C ASN A 534 10.10 11.66 -10.27
N MET A 535 10.73 12.75 -9.80
CA MET A 535 11.96 13.27 -10.43
C MET A 535 13.12 12.26 -10.42
N LEU A 536 13.15 11.31 -9.46
CA LEU A 536 14.20 10.30 -9.39
C LEU A 536 14.13 9.31 -10.55
N PHE A 537 12.95 8.94 -11.05
CA PHE A 537 12.80 8.06 -12.24
C PHE A 537 13.57 8.58 -13.46
N TYR A 538 13.70 9.90 -13.56
CA TYR A 538 14.26 10.56 -14.73
C TYR A 538 15.66 11.14 -14.48
N THR A 539 16.21 11.03 -13.26
CA THR A 539 17.59 11.41 -12.97
C THR A 539 18.54 10.20 -13.12
N PRO A 540 19.66 10.33 -13.85
CA PRO A 540 20.63 9.25 -14.00
C PRO A 540 21.12 8.73 -12.65
N PHE A 541 21.25 7.42 -12.51
CA PHE A 541 21.76 6.82 -11.30
C PHE A 541 23.25 7.17 -11.14
N PRO A 542 23.69 7.80 -10.04
CA PRO A 542 25.05 8.36 -9.95
C PRO A 542 26.15 7.29 -9.84
N TYR A 543 25.77 6.04 -9.51
CA TYR A 543 26.71 4.97 -9.17
C TYR A 543 26.89 3.92 -10.29
N ILE A 544 26.58 4.27 -11.55
CA ILE A 544 26.75 3.36 -12.69
C ILE A 544 28.23 3.03 -12.91
N THR A 545 28.55 1.73 -12.94
CA THR A 545 29.91 1.21 -13.18
C THR A 545 30.07 0.47 -14.50
N GLY A 546 28.97 0.06 -15.14
CA GLY A 546 28.90 -0.66 -16.41
C GLY A 546 28.84 -2.19 -16.28
N LYS A 547 28.27 -2.88 -17.30
CA LYS A 547 28.00 -4.34 -17.30
C LYS A 547 29.23 -5.23 -17.12
N LYS A 548 30.43 -4.73 -17.45
CA LYS A 548 31.70 -5.48 -17.40
C LYS A 548 32.44 -5.34 -16.07
N ARG A 549 32.17 -4.29 -15.27
CA ARG A 549 32.95 -3.97 -14.08
C ARG A 549 32.28 -4.54 -12.83
N VAL A 550 32.97 -5.45 -12.16
CA VAL A 550 32.53 -6.01 -10.87
C VAL A 550 33.12 -5.19 -9.73
N ILE A 551 32.27 -4.75 -8.81
CA ILE A 551 32.67 -4.00 -7.61
C ILE A 551 32.40 -4.84 -6.34
N PRO A 552 33.29 -4.76 -5.33
CA PRO A 552 33.05 -5.39 -4.03
C PRO A 552 32.01 -4.60 -3.22
N TYR A 553 31.35 -5.26 -2.27
CA TYR A 553 30.38 -4.65 -1.35
C TYR A 553 30.87 -3.34 -0.71
N SER A 554 32.15 -3.25 -0.33
CA SER A 554 32.72 -2.03 0.27
C SER A 554 32.58 -0.78 -0.62
N LYS A 555 32.52 -0.95 -1.95
CA LYS A 555 32.37 0.12 -2.94
C LYS A 555 30.92 0.36 -3.38
N LEU A 556 29.94 -0.35 -2.80
CA LEU A 556 28.54 0.00 -3.01
C LEU A 556 28.22 1.38 -2.36
N PRO A 557 27.15 2.05 -2.81
CA PRO A 557 26.49 3.14 -2.08
C PRO A 557 26.16 2.72 -0.65
N LYS A 558 26.19 3.64 0.32
CA LYS A 558 25.90 3.34 1.73
C LYS A 558 24.44 2.92 1.93
N GLU A 559 23.57 3.59 1.22
CA GLU A 559 22.13 3.39 1.12
C GLU A 559 21.81 1.91 0.78
N LEU A 560 22.54 1.31 -0.17
CA LEU A 560 22.39 -0.11 -0.52
C LEU A 560 22.99 -1.11 0.49
N LYS A 561 23.76 -0.64 1.47
CA LYS A 561 24.43 -1.48 2.48
C LYS A 561 23.65 -1.53 3.78
N GLU A 562 23.14 -0.38 4.20
CA GLU A 562 22.55 -0.16 5.52
C GLU A 562 21.07 -0.56 5.52
N ASP A 563 20.35 -0.22 4.45
CA ASP A 563 18.90 -0.36 4.38
C ASP A 563 18.43 -1.74 3.89
N TYR A 564 17.23 -2.09 4.33
CA TYR A 564 16.45 -3.17 3.72
C TYR A 564 15.75 -2.61 2.48
N LEU A 565 16.01 -3.22 1.32
CA LEU A 565 15.42 -2.79 0.06
C LEU A 565 14.03 -3.40 -0.07
N GLU A 566 13.01 -2.57 -0.09
CA GLU A 566 11.62 -3.02 -0.23
C GLU A 566 11.35 -3.46 -1.66
N VAL A 567 10.87 -4.68 -1.85
CA VAL A 567 10.50 -5.18 -3.17
C VAL A 567 9.10 -4.69 -3.54
N VAL A 568 8.90 -4.31 -4.79
CA VAL A 568 7.61 -3.87 -5.36
C VAL A 568 7.19 -4.67 -6.59
N TYR A 569 8.13 -5.40 -7.22
CA TYR A 569 7.82 -6.39 -8.26
C TYR A 569 8.93 -7.45 -8.30
N PHE A 570 8.65 -8.67 -8.75
CA PHE A 570 9.70 -9.61 -9.13
C PHE A 570 9.29 -10.52 -10.27
N GLU A 571 10.27 -10.96 -11.07
CA GLU A 571 10.07 -11.93 -12.13
C GLU A 571 11.25 -12.90 -12.26
N TYR A 572 10.98 -14.10 -12.75
CA TYR A 572 12.01 -15.09 -13.05
C TYR A 572 12.57 -14.87 -14.45
N ILE A 573 13.88 -14.70 -14.57
CA ILE A 573 14.56 -14.39 -15.83
C ILE A 573 15.05 -15.64 -16.54
N SER A 574 15.21 -16.76 -15.83
CA SER A 574 15.68 -18.03 -16.40
C SER A 574 14.62 -19.12 -16.36
N GLU A 575 14.56 -19.95 -17.41
CA GLU A 575 13.67 -21.13 -17.50
C GLU A 575 13.84 -22.10 -16.32
N ASN A 576 15.04 -22.13 -15.73
CA ASN A 576 15.37 -22.97 -14.57
C ASN A 576 15.05 -22.31 -13.20
N LYS A 577 14.43 -21.12 -13.18
CA LYS A 577 14.06 -20.35 -11.97
C LYS A 577 15.19 -19.97 -11.00
N GLU A 578 16.46 -20.14 -11.38
CA GLU A 578 17.59 -19.82 -10.49
C GLU A 578 17.99 -18.33 -10.49
N GLN A 579 17.39 -17.52 -11.35
CA GLN A 579 17.68 -16.10 -11.46
C GLN A 579 16.41 -15.26 -11.43
N ILE A 580 16.36 -14.33 -10.49
CA ILE A 580 15.20 -13.48 -10.20
C ILE A 580 15.61 -12.02 -10.39
N LEU A 581 14.78 -11.25 -11.09
CA LEU A 581 14.83 -9.78 -11.09
C LEU A 581 13.85 -9.30 -10.03
N PHE A 582 14.35 -8.62 -9.02
CA PHE A 582 13.53 -7.87 -8.09
C PHE A 582 13.53 -6.41 -8.50
N ILE A 583 12.37 -5.77 -8.55
CA ILE A 583 12.26 -4.32 -8.59
C ILE A 583 12.09 -3.87 -7.16
N VAL A 584 12.98 -3.00 -6.69
CA VAL A 584 12.97 -2.47 -5.33
C VAL A 584 12.73 -0.97 -5.33
N SER A 585 11.96 -0.52 -4.35
CA SER A 585 11.77 0.89 -4.03
C SER A 585 12.71 1.30 -2.91
N HIS A 586 13.38 2.43 -3.07
CA HIS A 586 14.23 3.02 -2.06
C HIS A 586 14.03 4.53 -2.02
N TYR A 587 13.90 5.11 -0.82
CA TYR A 587 13.57 6.52 -0.63
C TYR A 587 14.52 7.47 -1.37
N GLU A 588 15.83 7.33 -1.16
CA GLU A 588 16.84 8.20 -1.80
C GLU A 588 17.24 7.77 -3.22
N LEU A 589 17.23 6.45 -3.46
CA LEU A 589 17.78 5.89 -4.69
C LEU A 589 16.72 5.66 -5.78
N GLY A 590 15.43 5.77 -5.49
CA GLY A 590 14.34 5.52 -6.43
C GLY A 590 14.17 4.03 -6.75
N LEU A 591 13.54 3.71 -7.89
CA LEU A 591 13.34 2.34 -8.34
C LEU A 591 14.61 1.74 -8.93
N LEU A 592 14.97 0.53 -8.47
CA LEU A 592 16.16 -0.19 -8.89
C LEU A 592 15.82 -1.65 -9.20
N GLY A 593 16.49 -2.22 -10.21
CA GLY A 593 16.43 -3.66 -10.48
C GLY A 593 17.55 -4.40 -9.74
N ILE A 594 17.24 -5.29 -8.80
CA ILE A 594 18.21 -6.18 -8.16
C ILE A 594 18.15 -7.55 -8.83
N LYS A 595 19.17 -7.88 -9.61
CA LYS A 595 19.28 -9.18 -10.29
C LYS A 595 20.06 -10.16 -9.42
N VAL A 596 19.39 -11.21 -8.95
CA VAL A 596 19.94 -12.15 -7.95
C VAL A 596 19.92 -13.57 -8.49
N LYS A 597 20.99 -14.33 -8.23
CA LYS A 597 21.01 -15.79 -8.36
C LYS A 597 20.73 -16.40 -7.00
N THR A 598 19.65 -17.18 -6.89
CA THR A 598 19.24 -17.79 -5.62
C THR A 598 18.68 -19.19 -5.85
N SER A 599 18.85 -20.08 -4.88
CA SER A 599 18.08 -21.34 -4.82
C SER A 599 16.77 -21.22 -4.02
N GLU A 600 16.52 -20.06 -3.40
CA GLU A 600 15.27 -19.80 -2.69
C GLU A 600 14.11 -19.66 -3.67
N ASN A 601 13.02 -20.36 -3.41
CA ASN A 601 11.79 -20.28 -4.20
C ASN A 601 10.98 -19.07 -3.73
N VAL A 602 10.90 -18.04 -4.58
CA VAL A 602 10.20 -16.79 -4.28
C VAL A 602 8.86 -16.77 -5.00
N THR A 603 7.79 -16.63 -4.23
CA THR A 603 6.41 -16.79 -4.71
C THR A 603 5.48 -15.81 -4.00
N GLY A 604 4.33 -15.51 -4.57
CA GLY A 604 3.38 -14.56 -3.99
C GLY A 604 3.67 -13.11 -4.39
N VAL A 605 3.32 -12.17 -3.51
CA VAL A 605 3.36 -10.73 -3.81
C VAL A 605 4.73 -10.14 -3.48
N ALA A 606 5.13 -9.13 -4.24
CA ALA A 606 6.48 -8.61 -4.20
C ALA A 606 6.74 -7.82 -2.91
N GLU A 607 5.74 -7.13 -2.39
CA GLU A 607 5.74 -6.21 -1.25
C GLU A 607 6.06 -6.86 0.11
N ASN A 608 6.21 -8.16 0.13
CA ASN A 608 6.44 -9.00 1.30
C ASN A 608 7.92 -9.19 1.52
N TYR A 609 8.67 -9.01 0.45
CA TYR A 609 10.08 -9.27 0.41
C TYR A 609 10.84 -7.99 0.70
N THR A 610 11.81 -8.12 1.58
CA THR A 610 12.88 -7.13 1.72
C THR A 610 14.19 -7.80 1.38
N LEU A 611 15.04 -7.09 0.66
CA LEU A 611 16.35 -7.59 0.27
C LEU A 611 17.42 -6.92 1.10
N LYS A 612 18.40 -7.70 1.57
CA LYS A 612 19.62 -7.15 2.14
C LYS A 612 20.83 -7.77 1.46
N ILE A 613 21.66 -6.93 0.85
CA ILE A 613 22.88 -7.38 0.19
C ILE A 613 23.90 -7.79 1.27
N LYS A 614 24.43 -9.02 1.20
CA LYS A 614 25.39 -9.50 2.21
C LYS A 614 26.74 -8.78 2.04
N PRO A 615 27.50 -8.52 3.13
CA PRO A 615 28.81 -7.85 3.06
C PRO A 615 29.86 -8.57 2.20
N THR A 616 29.66 -9.85 1.90
CA THR A 616 30.54 -10.66 1.04
C THR A 616 30.18 -10.63 -0.44
N ALA A 617 29.15 -9.85 -0.82
CA ALA A 617 28.65 -9.80 -2.20
C ALA A 617 29.58 -9.00 -3.14
N LYS A 618 29.54 -9.39 -4.42
CA LYS A 618 30.11 -8.65 -5.53
C LYS A 618 29.01 -8.28 -6.52
N ALA A 619 28.92 -7.00 -6.83
CA ALA A 619 27.86 -6.43 -7.65
C ALA A 619 28.39 -5.85 -8.96
N LYS A 620 27.52 -5.74 -9.95
CA LYS A 620 27.70 -4.87 -11.12
C LYS A 620 26.54 -3.89 -11.13
N ILE A 621 26.83 -2.61 -11.35
CA ILE A 621 25.79 -1.58 -11.46
C ILE A 621 25.81 -1.04 -12.88
N TYR A 622 24.70 -1.16 -13.60
CA TYR A 622 24.60 -0.77 -15.00
C TYR A 622 23.20 -0.26 -15.36
N GLU A 623 23.10 0.41 -16.51
CA GLU A 623 21.83 0.93 -17.00
C GLU A 623 20.93 -0.22 -17.49
N PRO A 624 19.63 -0.19 -17.16
CA PRO A 624 18.67 -1.14 -17.71
C PRO A 624 18.60 -1.00 -19.24
N ASP A 625 18.16 -2.07 -19.90
CA ASP A 625 17.78 -1.95 -21.31
C ASP A 625 16.50 -1.11 -21.47
N GLU A 626 16.25 -0.64 -22.70
CA GLU A 626 15.11 0.26 -22.96
C GLU A 626 13.76 -0.39 -22.62
N THR A 627 13.64 -1.71 -22.80
CA THR A 627 12.46 -2.48 -22.42
C THR A 627 12.20 -2.41 -20.91
N LEU A 628 13.14 -2.85 -20.07
CA LEU A 628 12.97 -2.83 -18.61
C LEU A 628 12.84 -1.41 -18.05
N LYS A 629 13.49 -0.44 -18.69
CA LYS A 629 13.38 0.98 -18.32
C LYS A 629 11.99 1.53 -18.61
N ASN A 630 11.38 1.15 -19.74
CA ASN A 630 10.04 1.58 -20.12
C ASN A 630 8.95 0.84 -19.33
N ASP A 631 9.17 -0.43 -19.00
CA ASP A 631 8.19 -1.27 -18.32
C ASP A 631 8.15 -1.03 -16.80
N PHE A 632 9.29 -0.76 -16.16
CA PHE A 632 9.38 -0.65 -14.69
C PHE A 632 9.95 0.67 -14.16
N LEU A 633 10.33 1.60 -15.04
CA LEU A 633 10.93 2.90 -14.67
C LEU A 633 12.16 2.80 -13.73
N ILE A 634 12.88 1.67 -13.77
CA ILE A 634 14.07 1.46 -12.95
C ILE A 634 15.25 2.31 -13.42
N ARG A 635 16.04 2.82 -12.48
CA ARG A 635 17.17 3.72 -12.75
C ARG A 635 18.47 3.00 -13.03
N ALA A 636 18.64 1.82 -12.45
CA ALA A 636 19.83 0.98 -12.59
C ALA A 636 19.48 -0.48 -12.31
N ILE A 637 20.28 -1.38 -12.89
CA ILE A 637 20.33 -2.79 -12.53
C ILE A 637 21.57 -3.03 -11.67
N ILE A 638 21.35 -3.58 -10.49
CA ILE A 638 22.37 -4.08 -9.56
C ILE A 638 22.36 -5.59 -9.65
N GLU A 639 23.31 -6.14 -10.40
CA GLU A 639 23.46 -7.57 -10.57
C GLU A 639 24.44 -8.13 -9.55
N ILE A 640 23.94 -9.01 -8.67
CA ILE A 640 24.77 -9.75 -7.74
C ILE A 640 25.28 -11.00 -8.45
N THR A 641 26.60 -11.03 -8.63
CA THR A 641 27.25 -12.02 -9.52
C THR A 641 27.33 -13.43 -8.94
N GLN A 642 27.17 -13.54 -7.62
CA GLN A 642 27.36 -14.76 -6.83
C GLN A 642 26.03 -15.27 -6.28
N LYS A 643 25.85 -16.61 -6.25
CA LYS A 643 24.64 -17.27 -5.73
C LYS A 643 24.47 -17.03 -4.22
N ASP A 644 23.24 -16.83 -3.77
CA ASP A 644 22.82 -16.69 -2.36
C ASP A 644 23.54 -15.57 -1.57
N LYS A 645 24.00 -14.52 -2.27
CA LYS A 645 24.66 -13.34 -1.69
C LYS A 645 23.72 -12.17 -1.39
N VAL A 646 22.43 -12.34 -1.60
CA VAL A 646 21.38 -11.46 -1.09
C VAL A 646 20.60 -12.26 -0.06
N LYS A 647 20.36 -11.67 1.10
CA LYS A 647 19.41 -12.20 2.07
C LYS A 647 18.02 -11.74 1.61
N ILE A 648 17.21 -12.68 1.18
CA ILE A 648 15.81 -12.44 0.82
C ILE A 648 15.03 -12.68 2.10
N ASN A 649 14.62 -11.60 2.76
CA ASN A 649 13.80 -11.71 3.95
C ASN A 649 12.35 -11.65 3.50
N TYR A 650 11.64 -12.75 3.70
CA TYR A 650 10.21 -12.71 3.75
C TYR A 650 9.78 -12.06 5.07
N SER A 651 9.03 -10.96 5.01
CA SER A 651 8.44 -10.36 6.21
C SER A 651 7.33 -11.28 6.72
N LEU A 652 7.72 -12.24 7.56
CA LEU A 652 6.81 -13.00 8.39
C LEU A 652 6.12 -12.03 9.37
N PRO A 653 4.81 -12.16 9.56
CA PRO A 653 4.07 -11.46 10.60
C PRO A 653 4.75 -11.55 11.97
N SER A 654 4.67 -10.49 12.77
CA SER A 654 5.03 -10.49 14.19
C SER A 654 4.42 -11.67 14.94
N PHE A 655 3.19 -12.09 14.63
CA PHE A 655 2.55 -13.25 15.27
C PHE A 655 3.33 -14.54 15.08
N PHE A 656 4.03 -14.74 13.95
CA PHE A 656 4.89 -15.91 13.77
C PHE A 656 6.16 -15.86 14.64
N LYS A 657 6.57 -14.67 15.10
CA LYS A 657 7.65 -14.47 16.06
C LYS A 657 7.15 -14.48 17.50
N GLN A 658 5.92 -13.99 17.74
CA GLN A 658 5.22 -13.99 19.04
C GLN A 658 4.56 -15.35 19.36
N LEU A 659 4.42 -16.23 18.36
CA LEU A 659 4.39 -17.68 18.50
C LEU A 659 5.75 -18.14 19.07
N ASN A 660 6.10 -17.65 20.25
CA ASN A 660 6.91 -18.41 21.20
C ASN A 660 6.15 -19.72 21.41
N LEU A 661 6.53 -20.72 20.62
CA LEU A 661 6.65 -22.08 21.10
C LEU A 661 7.85 -22.12 22.04
#